data_AF-A0A8A4TPB0-F1
#
_entry.id   AF-A0A8A4TPB0-F1
#
_cell.length_a   1.000
_cell.length_b   1.000
_cell.length_c   1.000
_cell.angle_alpha   90.00
_cell.angle_beta   90.00
_cell.angle_gamma   90.00
#
_symmetry.space_group_name_H-M   'P 1'
#
loop_
_entity.id
_entity.type
_entity.pdbx_description
1 polymer ?
#
loop_
_entity_poly.entity_id
_entity_poly.type
_entity_poly.pdbx_seq_one_letter_code
_entity_poly.pdbx_strand_id
1 'polypeptide(L)'
;MNKKPRKNFTDSSLARLVEICKLILGDIDVAPNSFTFPSSNPVFFQSIDPTLERGLAGCALVFGETFGRTGDDAYGRVARQLIERAIDLADDLPAAQIGFYNGRTGIFWVAHRLSLLLDDPSLVARAETALDPARIPVRNLEQPGYATGFTSAIPFFLSAPHRDLELAVRLGDRLLDLACREPLGWSWDTHPCCVRHPVGLDGSSGVVMALLDLYAETGFARFRRAAEEGLRYEAQFYDEAMGNWVDLRDPLLLDLLVQARIHGQPIDYQDLRRQQPYGGNFNDSWLFGASGICLVRMRAAAILNRTDLLEPVRPIILRDLAHLEDAEHPSLTLAREWGGILEVVLAAAELLDEPTWVGRVHRAVDRHVAASMSRPSDSPHATTELMYGLAGVGYCLLRLGDSDVPSILMPGTAPKPPQTPRATDAFAVDRDGFFEATRTAFRRLGIDEEPNPPENPSQAHAQLCRRVHAEPDRQRRTLLEDAFLLERSRWSLWAAMTDFTASYARMTPLLDPEDIDWEGAELYLAPGVKVVERQFDWDDWADSDAQPPARVNYQLLFPYGNRICRAPLSREQALFLLAFERPARWSSELFAGCGSTRSFDAFRNLAVAMYRRRLLALNRHRDLADYVESFAVVTSERNSYQTYGHYEALVRKNAGRIHRDLELDDRTLSHFQLERLVLQLTENLRKLHAFHFFEPLIDAFQAAGDFETKCERAREIAAWVGYGFFKNEDYFVSHF
;
A
#
# COMPACT_ATOMS: atom_id res chain seq x y z
N MET A 1 -32.15 37.10 5.96
CA MET A 1 -31.08 37.91 6.61
C MET A 1 -29.96 38.08 5.61
N ASN A 2 -29.60 39.32 5.26
CA ASN A 2 -28.53 39.65 4.29
C ASN A 2 -27.16 39.14 4.78
N LYS A 3 -26.72 37.96 4.31
CA LYS A 3 -25.31 37.58 4.37
C LYS A 3 -24.57 38.50 3.39
N LYS A 4 -23.75 39.42 3.90
CA LYS A 4 -22.85 40.22 3.07
C LYS A 4 -21.99 39.28 2.21
N PRO A 5 -21.73 39.59 0.92
CA PRO A 5 -20.79 38.82 0.12
C PRO A 5 -19.43 38.81 0.84
N ARG A 6 -18.93 37.61 1.13
CA ARG A 6 -17.67 37.43 1.85
C ARG A 6 -16.54 37.90 0.93
N LYS A 7 -15.71 38.78 1.48
CA LYS A 7 -14.59 39.45 0.81
C LYS A 7 -13.61 38.38 0.29
N ASN A 8 -13.35 38.36 -1.01
CA ASN A 8 -12.15 37.80 -1.71
C ASN A 8 -12.46 36.93 -2.95
N PHE A 9 -13.72 36.58 -3.23
CA PHE A 9 -14.05 35.95 -4.52
C PHE A 9 -14.01 36.99 -5.63
N THR A 10 -13.20 36.77 -6.68
CA THR A 10 -13.28 37.60 -7.88
C THR A 10 -14.52 37.23 -8.70
N ASP A 11 -15.11 38.18 -9.42
CA ASP A 11 -16.25 37.91 -10.31
C ASP A 11 -15.93 36.80 -11.33
N SER A 12 -14.66 36.71 -11.76
CA SER A 12 -14.17 35.67 -12.68
C SER A 12 -14.18 34.28 -12.03
N SER A 13 -13.70 34.15 -10.78
CA SER A 13 -13.71 32.88 -10.06
C SER A 13 -15.14 32.40 -9.80
N LEU A 14 -16.07 33.31 -9.48
CA LEU A 14 -17.47 32.96 -9.26
C LEU A 14 -18.16 32.49 -10.54
N ALA A 15 -17.90 33.16 -11.67
CA ALA A 15 -18.43 32.75 -12.97
C ALA A 15 -17.96 31.34 -13.37
N ARG A 16 -16.68 31.04 -13.16
CA ARG A 16 -16.11 29.70 -13.40
C ARG A 16 -16.71 28.64 -12.49
N LEU A 17 -16.90 28.94 -11.21
CA LEU A 17 -17.56 28.03 -10.27
C LEU A 17 -19.00 27.71 -10.69
N VAL A 18 -19.74 28.73 -11.15
CA VAL A 18 -21.10 28.57 -11.70
C VAL A 18 -21.09 27.69 -12.96
N GLU A 19 -20.12 27.86 -13.85
CA GLU A 19 -19.96 27.04 -15.05
C GLU A 19 -19.65 25.58 -14.69
N ILE A 20 -18.75 25.34 -13.73
CA ILE A 20 -18.48 24.00 -13.18
C ILE A 20 -19.76 23.35 -12.65
N CYS A 21 -20.56 24.08 -11.86
CA CYS A 21 -21.83 23.55 -11.35
C CYS A 21 -22.81 23.18 -12.47
N LYS A 22 -22.83 23.94 -13.57
CA LYS A 22 -23.66 23.62 -14.75
C LYS A 22 -23.19 22.37 -15.47
N LEU A 23 -21.87 22.20 -15.63
CA LEU A 23 -21.28 21.00 -16.22
C LEU A 23 -21.63 19.77 -15.37
N ILE A 24 -21.45 19.85 -14.05
CA ILE A 24 -21.82 18.78 -13.13
C ILE A 24 -23.32 18.44 -13.23
N LEU A 25 -24.21 19.44 -13.33
CA LEU A 25 -25.65 19.21 -13.53
C LEU A 25 -26.00 18.61 -14.90
N GLY A 26 -25.19 18.85 -15.93
CA GLY A 26 -25.37 18.23 -17.24
C GLY A 26 -25.07 16.72 -17.20
N ASP A 27 -24.16 16.31 -16.33
CA ASP A 27 -23.70 14.92 -16.17
C ASP A 27 -24.39 14.17 -15.01
N ILE A 28 -25.18 14.86 -14.18
CA ILE A 28 -25.99 14.25 -13.12
C ILE A 28 -27.46 14.42 -13.52
N ASP A 29 -28.12 13.32 -13.89
CA ASP A 29 -29.57 13.35 -14.10
C ASP A 29 -30.28 13.43 -12.73
N VAL A 30 -30.69 14.64 -12.35
CA VAL A 30 -31.40 14.91 -11.09
C VAL A 30 -32.91 14.72 -11.33
N ALA A 31 -33.32 13.47 -11.59
CA ALA A 31 -34.74 13.11 -11.63
C ALA A 31 -35.20 12.65 -10.24
N PRO A 32 -36.43 12.99 -9.79
CA PRO A 32 -36.89 12.79 -8.42
C PRO A 32 -36.95 11.33 -7.94
N ASN A 33 -36.73 10.34 -8.81
CA ASN A 33 -36.73 8.91 -8.47
C ASN A 33 -35.68 8.07 -9.23
N SER A 34 -34.71 8.69 -9.91
CA SER A 34 -33.65 7.97 -10.64
C SER A 34 -32.42 8.85 -10.80
N PHE A 35 -31.38 8.58 -10.03
CA PHE A 35 -30.04 9.12 -10.30
C PHE A 35 -29.31 8.12 -11.20
N THR A 36 -29.02 8.50 -12.43
CA THR A 36 -28.14 7.74 -13.31
C THR A 36 -27.00 8.65 -13.73
N PHE A 37 -25.76 8.22 -13.54
CA PHE A 37 -24.60 8.79 -14.22
C PHE A 37 -24.70 8.35 -15.69
N PRO A 38 -25.00 9.23 -16.65
CA PRO A 38 -24.89 8.87 -18.05
C PRO A 38 -23.40 8.88 -18.39
N SER A 39 -22.72 7.74 -18.25
CA SER A 39 -21.43 7.58 -18.92
C SER A 39 -21.68 7.59 -20.42
N SER A 40 -20.91 8.40 -21.17
CA SER A 40 -20.80 8.29 -22.63
C SER A 40 -20.23 6.93 -23.08
N ASN A 41 -19.86 6.06 -22.14
CA ASN A 41 -19.31 4.74 -22.35
C ASN A 41 -20.28 3.66 -21.82
N PRO A 42 -20.94 2.87 -22.69
CA PRO A 42 -21.98 1.89 -22.31
C PRO A 42 -21.47 0.66 -21.53
N VAL A 43 -20.19 0.64 -21.14
CA VAL A 43 -19.53 -0.48 -20.44
C VAL A 43 -19.48 -0.30 -18.91
N PHE A 44 -19.74 0.91 -18.39
CA PHE A 44 -19.70 1.19 -16.94
C PHE A 44 -21.00 1.83 -16.45
N PHE A 45 -22.01 1.01 -16.12
CA PHE A 45 -23.04 1.45 -15.18
C PHE A 45 -22.37 1.63 -13.81
N GLN A 46 -21.96 2.85 -13.45
CA GLN A 46 -21.53 3.14 -12.09
C GLN A 46 -22.76 3.14 -11.18
N SER A 47 -22.79 2.22 -10.22
CA SER A 47 -23.67 2.34 -9.05
C SER A 47 -23.46 3.71 -8.40
N ILE A 48 -24.54 4.33 -7.93
CA ILE A 48 -24.46 5.62 -7.22
C ILE A 48 -23.57 5.46 -5.98
N ASP A 49 -22.40 6.09 -5.98
CA ASP A 49 -21.50 6.14 -4.84
C ASP A 49 -21.95 7.25 -3.87
N PRO A 50 -22.22 6.98 -2.59
CA PRO A 50 -22.63 8.01 -1.64
C PRO A 50 -21.46 8.81 -1.03
N THR A 51 -20.22 8.37 -1.23
CA THR A 51 -19.06 8.82 -0.45
C THR A 51 -18.56 10.23 -0.82
N LEU A 52 -17.64 10.76 -0.03
CA LEU A 52 -17.04 12.08 -0.24
C LEU A 52 -16.10 12.10 -1.45
N GLU A 53 -15.29 11.04 -1.62
CA GLU A 53 -14.22 10.98 -2.61
C GLU A 53 -14.74 10.98 -4.05
N ARG A 54 -15.69 10.08 -4.31
CA ARG A 54 -16.15 9.72 -5.66
C ARG A 54 -17.66 9.90 -5.84
N GLY A 55 -18.37 10.28 -4.78
CA GLY A 55 -19.80 10.14 -4.69
C GLY A 55 -20.59 11.44 -4.52
N LEU A 56 -21.88 11.24 -4.24
CA LEU A 56 -22.87 12.30 -4.09
C LEU A 56 -22.50 13.32 -3.01
N ALA A 57 -21.92 12.88 -1.89
CA ALA A 57 -21.54 13.79 -0.80
C ALA A 57 -20.50 14.82 -1.27
N GLY A 58 -19.54 14.41 -2.11
CA GLY A 58 -18.55 15.32 -2.67
C GLY A 58 -19.13 16.38 -3.59
N CYS A 59 -20.07 16.00 -4.46
CA CYS A 59 -20.81 16.94 -5.29
C CYS A 59 -21.68 17.87 -4.43
N ALA A 60 -22.39 17.33 -3.45
CA ALA A 60 -23.26 18.09 -2.55
C ALA A 60 -22.51 19.21 -1.82
N LEU A 61 -21.27 18.92 -1.39
CA LEU A 61 -20.38 19.90 -0.76
C LEU A 61 -20.13 21.11 -1.66
N VAL A 62 -19.77 20.88 -2.93
CA VAL A 62 -19.47 21.96 -3.89
C VAL A 62 -20.71 22.80 -4.18
N PHE A 63 -21.88 22.17 -4.39
CA PHE A 63 -23.14 22.90 -4.58
C PHE A 63 -23.52 23.72 -3.35
N GLY A 64 -23.36 23.17 -2.15
CA GLY A 64 -23.70 23.86 -0.91
C GLY A 64 -22.78 25.05 -0.63
N GLU A 65 -21.47 24.89 -0.83
CA GLU A 65 -20.51 25.98 -0.73
C GLU A 65 -20.75 27.06 -1.80
N THR A 66 -21.19 26.66 -2.99
CA THR A 66 -21.61 27.60 -4.05
C THR A 66 -22.85 28.39 -3.62
N PHE A 67 -23.88 27.71 -3.11
CA PHE A 67 -25.07 28.34 -2.53
C PHE A 67 -24.71 29.34 -1.42
N GLY A 68 -23.81 28.96 -0.51
CA GLY A 68 -23.37 29.82 0.58
C GLY A 68 -22.75 31.15 0.12
N ARG A 69 -22.24 31.21 -1.13
CA ARG A 69 -21.57 32.38 -1.72
C ARG A 69 -22.46 33.14 -2.71
N THR A 70 -23.25 32.45 -3.51
CA THR A 70 -24.14 33.08 -4.50
C THR A 70 -25.49 33.49 -3.92
N GLY A 71 -25.96 32.79 -2.88
CA GLY A 71 -27.33 32.89 -2.39
C GLY A 71 -28.38 32.34 -3.37
N ASP A 72 -27.98 31.63 -4.43
CA ASP A 72 -28.91 31.06 -5.41
C ASP A 72 -29.49 29.73 -4.91
N ASP A 73 -30.76 29.77 -4.54
CA ASP A 73 -31.52 28.64 -4.00
C ASP A 73 -31.52 27.40 -4.92
N ALA A 74 -31.25 27.55 -6.22
CA ALA A 74 -31.12 26.39 -7.11
C ALA A 74 -29.99 25.45 -6.67
N TYR A 75 -28.82 26.01 -6.33
CA TYR A 75 -27.69 25.21 -5.84
C TYR A 75 -27.96 24.64 -4.45
N GLY A 76 -28.66 25.38 -3.60
CA GLY A 76 -29.06 24.90 -2.27
C GLY A 76 -30.01 23.69 -2.34
N ARG A 77 -30.96 23.70 -3.29
CA ARG A 77 -31.85 22.56 -3.54
C ARG A 77 -31.10 21.33 -4.03
N VAL A 78 -30.18 21.49 -4.98
CA VAL A 78 -29.36 20.38 -5.51
C VAL A 78 -28.47 19.81 -4.42
N ALA A 79 -27.77 20.65 -3.66
CA ALA A 79 -26.93 20.23 -2.55
C ALA A 79 -27.71 19.38 -1.54
N ARG A 80 -28.92 19.83 -1.17
CA ARG A 80 -29.83 19.10 -0.28
C ARG A 80 -30.21 17.73 -0.83
N GLN A 81 -30.66 17.65 -2.08
CA GLN A 81 -31.08 16.39 -2.69
C GLN A 81 -29.94 15.36 -2.75
N LEU A 82 -28.73 15.82 -3.11
CA LEU A 82 -27.55 14.96 -3.19
C LEU A 82 -27.15 14.41 -1.81
N ILE A 83 -27.12 15.27 -0.77
CA ILE A 83 -26.72 14.82 0.57
C ILE A 83 -27.78 13.94 1.23
N GLU A 84 -29.06 14.23 1.06
CA GLU A 84 -30.14 13.38 1.57
C GLU A 84 -30.04 11.98 0.96
N ARG A 85 -29.80 11.90 -0.36
CA ARG A 85 -29.58 10.62 -1.03
C ARG A 85 -28.31 9.91 -0.57
N ALA A 86 -27.23 10.64 -0.34
CA ALA A 86 -25.99 10.07 0.19
C ALA A 86 -26.19 9.48 1.60
N ILE A 87 -26.96 10.17 2.46
CA ILE A 87 -27.33 9.68 3.80
C ILE A 87 -28.18 8.40 3.69
N ASP A 88 -29.17 8.37 2.80
CA ASP A 88 -30.03 7.18 2.61
C ASP A 88 -29.24 5.95 2.15
N LEU A 89 -28.20 6.16 1.33
CA LEU A 89 -27.31 5.12 0.85
C LEU A 89 -26.21 4.74 1.86
N ALA A 90 -25.97 5.55 2.90
CA ALA A 90 -24.92 5.30 3.88
C ALA A 90 -25.20 4.05 4.74
N ASP A 91 -26.48 3.71 4.93
CA ASP A 91 -26.91 2.51 5.66
C ASP A 91 -26.54 1.21 4.92
N ASP A 92 -26.50 1.25 3.59
CA ASP A 92 -26.12 0.11 2.74
C ASP A 92 -24.59 -0.11 2.70
N LEU A 93 -23.80 0.87 3.13
CA LEU A 93 -22.35 0.70 3.23
C LEU A 93 -22.01 -0.34 4.31
N PRO A 94 -20.98 -1.19 4.10
CA PRO A 94 -20.46 -2.05 5.14
C PRO A 94 -20.16 -1.29 6.44
N ALA A 95 -20.48 -1.89 7.59
CA ALA A 95 -20.24 -1.28 8.90
C ALA A 95 -18.74 -0.95 9.17
N ALA A 96 -17.83 -1.62 8.45
CA ALA A 96 -16.40 -1.36 8.50
C ALA A 96 -15.95 -0.13 7.68
N GLN A 97 -16.79 0.37 6.76
CA GLN A 97 -16.46 1.45 5.83
C GLN A 97 -16.71 2.83 6.47
N ILE A 98 -15.88 3.15 7.46
CA ILE A 98 -16.00 4.36 8.29
C ILE A 98 -15.06 5.50 7.87
N GLY A 99 -14.22 5.30 6.86
CA GLY A 99 -13.24 6.30 6.40
C GLY A 99 -13.88 7.64 6.01
N PHE A 100 -13.10 8.72 6.07
CA PHE A 100 -13.57 10.07 5.75
C PHE A 100 -13.81 10.26 4.25
N TYR A 101 -12.99 9.64 3.41
CA TYR A 101 -13.07 9.82 1.96
C TYR A 101 -14.04 8.83 1.35
N ASN A 102 -13.87 7.55 1.69
CA ASN A 102 -14.64 6.46 1.12
C ASN A 102 -15.77 5.95 2.02
N GLY A 103 -16.15 6.63 3.11
CA GLY A 103 -17.03 6.04 4.10
C GLY A 103 -17.96 7.01 4.83
N ARG A 104 -18.60 6.47 5.87
CA ARG A 104 -19.72 7.11 6.58
C ARG A 104 -19.34 8.43 7.27
N THR A 105 -18.10 8.58 7.75
CA THR A 105 -17.67 9.82 8.43
C THR A 105 -17.60 11.01 7.47
N GLY A 106 -17.25 10.78 6.19
CA GLY A 106 -17.27 11.82 5.15
C GLY A 106 -18.67 12.32 4.83
N ILE A 107 -19.60 11.39 4.63
CA ILE A 107 -21.02 11.69 4.37
C ILE A 107 -21.57 12.51 5.53
N PHE A 108 -21.30 12.05 6.75
CA PHE A 108 -21.67 12.76 7.96
C PHE A 108 -21.11 14.18 7.97
N TRP A 109 -19.81 14.33 7.73
CA TRP A 109 -19.14 15.63 7.77
C TRP A 109 -19.76 16.62 6.77
N VAL A 110 -20.07 16.16 5.56
CA VAL A 110 -20.78 16.98 4.55
C VAL A 110 -22.18 17.34 5.04
N ALA A 111 -22.94 16.39 5.60
CA ALA A 111 -24.27 16.65 6.15
C ALA A 111 -24.24 17.74 7.23
N HIS A 112 -23.26 17.69 8.13
CA HIS A 112 -23.04 18.74 9.11
C HIS A 112 -22.68 20.08 8.45
N ARG A 113 -21.76 20.10 7.50
CA ARG A 113 -21.42 21.35 6.79
C ARG A 113 -22.62 21.96 6.08
N LEU A 114 -23.43 21.13 5.40
CA LEU A 114 -24.63 21.58 4.70
C LEU A 114 -25.75 21.99 5.63
N SER A 115 -25.88 21.39 6.82
CA SER A 115 -26.84 21.83 7.84
C SER A 115 -26.65 23.30 8.21
N LEU A 116 -25.40 23.75 8.29
CA LEU A 116 -25.05 25.14 8.61
C LEU A 116 -25.26 26.08 7.41
N LEU A 117 -24.96 25.61 6.20
CA LEU A 117 -25.10 26.42 4.99
C LEU A 117 -26.57 26.61 4.61
N LEU A 118 -27.37 25.55 4.72
CA LEU A 118 -28.79 25.48 4.35
C LEU A 118 -29.76 25.81 5.50
N ASP A 119 -29.24 26.02 6.72
CA ASP A 119 -30.03 26.21 7.96
C ASP A 119 -31.01 25.04 8.20
N ASP A 120 -30.51 23.80 8.06
CA ASP A 120 -31.30 22.58 8.21
C ASP A 120 -30.64 21.56 9.14
N PRO A 121 -30.95 21.60 10.45
CA PRO A 121 -30.39 20.67 11.43
C PRO A 121 -30.85 19.21 11.25
N SER A 122 -31.89 18.94 10.45
CA SER A 122 -32.39 17.57 10.25
C SER A 122 -31.39 16.68 9.50
N LEU A 123 -30.51 17.28 8.68
CA LEU A 123 -29.44 16.57 7.97
C LEU A 123 -28.47 15.89 8.95
N VAL A 124 -28.14 16.55 10.05
CA VAL A 124 -27.25 16.01 11.09
C VAL A 124 -27.91 14.84 11.80
N ALA A 125 -29.15 15.01 12.24
CA ALA A 125 -29.89 13.97 12.97
C ALA A 125 -30.04 12.68 12.15
N ARG A 126 -30.27 12.79 10.84
CA ARG A 126 -30.32 11.62 9.94
C ARG A 126 -28.94 10.98 9.78
N ALA A 127 -27.90 11.78 9.56
CA ALA A 127 -26.54 11.25 9.41
C ALA A 127 -26.01 10.58 10.69
N GLU A 128 -26.38 11.06 11.88
CA GLU A 128 -26.01 10.47 13.18
C GLU A 128 -26.51 9.04 13.32
N THR A 129 -27.68 8.74 12.78
CA THR A 129 -28.25 7.38 12.82
C THR A 129 -27.40 6.38 12.02
N ALA A 130 -26.83 6.82 10.88
CA ALA A 130 -25.97 5.99 10.03
C ALA A 130 -24.56 5.77 10.62
N LEU A 131 -24.07 6.70 11.46
CA LEU A 131 -22.73 6.70 12.06
C LEU A 131 -22.74 6.28 13.55
N ASP A 132 -23.66 5.41 13.97
CA ASP A 132 -23.70 4.92 15.36
C ASP A 132 -22.37 4.24 15.78
N PRO A 133 -21.61 4.82 16.73
CA PRO A 133 -20.34 4.27 17.20
C PRO A 133 -20.44 2.83 17.72
N ALA A 134 -21.60 2.43 18.27
CA ALA A 134 -21.83 1.09 18.79
C ALA A 134 -21.84 0.02 17.69
N ARG A 135 -22.13 0.40 16.44
CA ARG A 135 -22.16 -0.50 15.28
C ARG A 135 -20.80 -0.68 14.63
N ILE A 136 -19.78 0.08 15.02
CA ILE A 136 -18.46 0.05 14.37
C ILE A 136 -17.63 -1.14 14.89
N PRO A 137 -17.31 -2.14 14.03
CA PRO A 137 -16.62 -3.35 14.44
C PRO A 137 -15.10 -3.14 14.48
N VAL A 138 -14.60 -2.25 15.35
CA VAL A 138 -13.19 -1.80 15.38
C VAL A 138 -12.17 -2.94 15.31
N ARG A 139 -12.42 -4.06 16.02
CA ARG A 139 -11.50 -5.22 16.03
C ARG A 139 -11.37 -5.94 14.69
N ASN A 140 -12.36 -5.79 13.82
CA ASN A 140 -12.43 -6.45 12.51
C ASN A 140 -12.01 -5.51 11.37
N LEU A 141 -11.56 -4.29 11.67
CA LEU A 141 -11.06 -3.38 10.65
C LEU A 141 -9.67 -3.84 10.20
N GLU A 142 -9.52 -4.17 8.91
CA GLU A 142 -8.26 -4.72 8.38
C GLU A 142 -7.52 -3.78 7.44
N GLN A 143 -8.18 -2.72 6.95
CA GLN A 143 -7.63 -1.81 5.94
C GLN A 143 -7.24 -0.45 6.57
N PRO A 144 -5.97 -0.24 6.95
CA PRO A 144 -5.49 0.97 7.60
C PRO A 144 -5.17 2.13 6.61
N GLY A 145 -5.64 2.06 5.36
CA GLY A 145 -5.51 3.17 4.40
C GLY A 145 -6.11 4.47 4.95
N TYR A 146 -5.56 5.60 4.55
CA TYR A 146 -6.06 6.92 4.95
C TYR A 146 -7.28 7.33 4.13
N ALA A 147 -7.21 7.20 2.80
CA ALA A 147 -8.34 7.45 1.91
C ALA A 147 -9.17 6.17 1.71
N THR A 148 -8.50 5.04 1.54
CA THR A 148 -9.13 3.75 1.21
C THR A 148 -9.55 2.94 2.44
N GLY A 149 -9.14 3.36 3.64
CA GLY A 149 -9.35 2.64 4.88
C GLY A 149 -9.98 3.49 5.99
N PHE A 150 -9.83 3.03 7.23
CA PHE A 150 -10.46 3.66 8.38
C PHE A 150 -9.63 4.78 9.03
N THR A 151 -8.38 4.98 8.63
CA THR A 151 -7.43 5.85 9.36
C THR A 151 -7.90 7.30 9.40
N SER A 152 -8.51 7.82 8.33
CA SER A 152 -9.07 9.18 8.29
C SER A 152 -10.32 9.39 9.17
N ALA A 153 -10.92 8.33 9.70
CA ALA A 153 -11.99 8.45 10.69
C ALA A 153 -11.47 9.01 12.03
N ILE A 154 -10.18 8.80 12.35
CA ILE A 154 -9.56 9.28 13.59
C ILE A 154 -9.60 10.82 13.68
N PRO A 155 -9.03 11.59 12.73
CA PRO A 155 -9.08 13.05 12.81
C PRO A 155 -10.52 13.61 12.78
N PHE A 156 -11.45 12.90 12.13
CA PHE A 156 -12.88 13.22 12.22
C PHE A 156 -13.40 13.12 13.66
N PHE A 157 -13.21 11.99 14.34
CA PHE A 157 -13.67 11.79 15.72
C PHE A 157 -12.90 12.60 16.77
N LEU A 158 -11.76 13.19 16.42
CA LEU A 158 -11.06 14.15 17.28
C LEU A 158 -11.64 15.58 17.16
N SER A 159 -12.44 15.86 16.14
CA SER A 159 -12.90 17.21 15.81
C SER A 159 -14.34 17.47 16.29
N ALA A 160 -14.57 18.66 16.84
CA ALA A 160 -15.93 19.10 17.21
C ALA A 160 -16.73 19.48 15.94
N PRO A 161 -18.07 19.26 15.93
CA PRO A 161 -18.90 18.78 17.04
C PRO A 161 -18.96 17.25 17.22
N HIS A 162 -18.33 16.45 16.35
CA HIS A 162 -18.46 14.98 16.32
C HIS A 162 -17.37 14.28 17.12
N ARG A 163 -16.99 14.89 18.25
CA ARG A 163 -15.87 14.42 19.05
C ARG A 163 -16.26 13.13 19.79
N ASP A 164 -15.58 12.04 19.46
CA ASP A 164 -15.59 10.77 20.18
C ASP A 164 -14.15 10.30 20.41
N LEU A 165 -13.57 10.77 21.52
CA LEU A 165 -12.18 10.48 21.85
C LEU A 165 -11.97 8.98 22.17
N GLU A 166 -12.96 8.31 22.74
CA GLU A 166 -12.85 6.90 23.11
C GLU A 166 -12.78 6.03 21.84
N LEU A 167 -13.66 6.28 20.88
CA LEU A 167 -13.62 5.60 19.59
C LEU A 167 -12.33 5.93 18.83
N ALA A 168 -11.90 7.19 18.79
CA ALA A 168 -10.64 7.58 18.15
C ALA A 168 -9.44 6.84 18.75
N VAL A 169 -9.38 6.69 20.09
CA VAL A 169 -8.34 5.93 20.77
C VAL A 169 -8.40 4.45 20.40
N ARG A 170 -9.59 3.84 20.36
CA ARG A 170 -9.76 2.43 19.95
C ARG A 170 -9.32 2.20 18.50
N LEU A 171 -9.59 3.13 17.60
CA LEU A 171 -9.11 3.09 16.21
C LEU A 171 -7.59 3.24 16.14
N GLY A 172 -7.01 4.12 16.95
CA GLY A 172 -5.56 4.25 17.11
C GLY A 172 -4.90 2.98 17.61
N ASP A 173 -5.45 2.34 18.64
CA ASP A 173 -4.95 1.06 19.15
C ASP A 173 -5.07 -0.03 18.08
N ARG A 174 -6.12 -0.01 17.25
CA ARG A 174 -6.23 -0.91 16.09
C ARG A 174 -5.12 -0.68 15.06
N LEU A 175 -4.73 0.57 14.79
CA LEU A 175 -3.57 0.86 13.93
C LEU A 175 -2.26 0.33 14.52
N LEU A 176 -2.10 0.37 15.84
CA LEU A 176 -0.94 -0.24 16.52
C LEU A 176 -0.96 -1.77 16.38
N ASP A 177 -2.12 -2.41 16.44
CA ASP A 177 -2.24 -3.85 16.23
C ASP A 177 -1.89 -4.26 14.79
N LEU A 178 -2.26 -3.44 13.82
CA LEU A 178 -1.97 -3.66 12.39
C LEU A 178 -0.52 -3.30 11.98
N ALA A 179 0.21 -2.53 12.80
CA ALA A 179 1.56 -2.07 12.48
C ALA A 179 2.55 -3.23 12.33
N CYS A 180 3.12 -3.39 11.14
CA CYS A 180 4.28 -4.23 10.89
C CYS A 180 5.50 -3.52 11.47
N ARG A 181 6.22 -4.18 12.38
CA ARG A 181 7.34 -3.58 13.12
C ARG A 181 8.63 -4.19 12.64
N GLU A 182 9.46 -3.40 11.97
CA GLU A 182 10.71 -3.83 11.37
C GLU A 182 11.91 -3.03 11.92
N PRO A 183 13.15 -3.54 11.77
CA PRO A 183 14.36 -2.80 12.12
C PRO A 183 14.46 -1.42 11.50
N LEU A 184 13.79 -1.20 10.37
CA LEU A 184 13.85 -0.01 9.53
C LEU A 184 12.73 1.01 9.82
N GLY A 185 11.72 0.60 10.58
CA GLY A 185 10.61 1.45 11.01
C GLY A 185 9.33 0.63 11.15
N TRP A 186 8.24 1.30 11.46
CA TRP A 186 6.92 0.68 11.47
C TRP A 186 6.18 1.03 10.19
N SER A 187 5.44 0.09 9.65
CA SER A 187 4.74 0.24 8.39
C SER A 187 3.39 -0.48 8.42
N TRP A 188 2.52 -0.16 7.45
CA TRP A 188 1.15 -0.65 7.43
C TRP A 188 0.78 -1.19 6.05
N ASP A 189 0.07 -2.32 6.04
CA ASP A 189 -0.48 -2.93 4.84
C ASP A 189 -1.77 -2.26 4.43
N THR A 190 -1.64 -1.16 3.70
CA THR A 190 -2.78 -0.37 3.24
C THR A 190 -3.16 -0.69 1.80
N HIS A 191 -2.29 -1.34 1.01
CA HIS A 191 -2.53 -1.54 -0.41
C HIS A 191 -1.90 -2.85 -0.93
N PRO A 192 -2.69 -3.75 -1.55
CA PRO A 192 -2.27 -5.12 -1.84
C PRO A 192 -1.24 -5.26 -2.98
N CYS A 193 -1.18 -4.28 -3.90
CA CYS A 193 -0.31 -4.34 -5.08
C CYS A 193 1.05 -3.64 -4.90
N CYS A 194 1.61 -3.66 -3.69
CA CYS A 194 2.89 -3.04 -3.41
C CYS A 194 4.00 -4.07 -3.17
N VAL A 195 5.18 -3.79 -3.70
CA VAL A 195 6.41 -4.57 -3.47
C VAL A 195 6.95 -4.39 -2.03
N ARG A 196 6.54 -3.31 -1.36
CA ARG A 196 6.68 -3.04 0.10
C ARG A 196 5.47 -2.28 0.62
N HIS A 197 5.26 -2.22 1.94
CA HIS A 197 4.23 -1.35 2.51
C HIS A 197 4.35 0.06 1.94
N PRO A 198 3.27 0.63 1.38
CA PRO A 198 3.37 1.90 0.69
C PRO A 198 3.72 3.05 1.64
N VAL A 199 4.36 4.05 1.07
CA VAL A 199 4.54 5.39 1.66
C VAL A 199 3.48 6.32 1.07
N GLY A 200 3.34 7.52 1.62
CA GLY A 200 2.27 8.45 1.23
C GLY A 200 1.11 8.45 2.22
N LEU A 201 0.13 9.32 1.95
CA LEU A 201 -1.06 9.45 2.77
C LEU A 201 -1.83 8.14 2.84
N ASP A 202 -2.06 7.46 1.72
CA ASP A 202 -2.71 6.14 1.76
C ASP A 202 -1.75 4.99 2.12
N GLY A 203 -0.56 5.33 2.61
CA GLY A 203 0.43 4.42 3.16
C GLY A 203 0.83 4.82 4.58
N SER A 204 2.10 4.62 4.91
CA SER A 204 2.61 4.84 6.27
C SER A 204 2.45 6.29 6.75
N SER A 205 2.50 7.28 5.86
CA SER A 205 2.43 8.70 6.23
C SER A 205 1.04 9.11 6.76
N GLY A 206 -0.06 8.61 6.18
CA GLY A 206 -1.39 8.92 6.71
C GLY A 206 -1.65 8.27 8.06
N VAL A 207 -1.10 7.07 8.30
CA VAL A 207 -1.16 6.43 9.62
C VAL A 207 -0.35 7.23 10.64
N VAL A 208 0.87 7.66 10.29
CA VAL A 208 1.66 8.59 11.12
C VAL A 208 0.85 9.82 11.49
N MET A 209 0.17 10.43 10.51
CA MET A 209 -0.62 11.63 10.72
C MET A 209 -1.73 11.42 11.77
N ALA A 210 -2.53 10.37 11.63
CA ALA A 210 -3.61 10.06 12.57
C ALA A 210 -3.09 9.73 13.97
N LEU A 211 -1.95 9.04 14.08
CA LEU A 211 -1.31 8.72 15.36
C LEU A 211 -0.75 9.98 16.04
N LEU A 212 -0.23 10.94 15.28
CA LEU A 212 0.22 12.22 15.81
C LEU A 212 -0.95 13.09 16.27
N ASP A 213 -2.06 13.08 15.56
CA ASP A 213 -3.28 13.77 15.99
C ASP A 213 -3.81 13.19 17.30
N LEU A 214 -3.82 11.86 17.43
CA LEU A 214 -4.13 11.20 18.69
C LEU A 214 -3.16 11.58 19.80
N TYR A 215 -1.86 11.61 19.52
CA TYR A 215 -0.86 12.03 20.50
C TYR A 215 -1.06 13.49 20.94
N ALA A 216 -1.35 14.39 20.01
CA ALA A 216 -1.62 15.80 20.31
C ALA A 216 -2.84 15.95 21.24
N GLU A 217 -3.91 15.18 21.02
CA GLU A 217 -5.12 15.25 21.82
C GLU A 217 -5.03 14.47 23.16
N THR A 218 -4.28 13.37 23.21
CA THR A 218 -4.26 12.46 24.38
C THR A 218 -3.00 12.53 25.24
N GLY A 219 -1.87 12.90 24.64
CA GLY A 219 -0.54 12.80 25.24
C GLY A 219 0.01 11.37 25.34
N PHE A 220 -0.65 10.35 24.77
CA PHE A 220 -0.20 8.95 24.90
C PHE A 220 1.08 8.66 24.10
N ALA A 221 2.16 8.34 24.81
CA ALA A 221 3.48 8.10 24.23
C ALA A 221 3.51 6.94 23.22
N ARG A 222 2.61 5.95 23.34
CA ARG A 222 2.52 4.83 22.40
C ARG A 222 2.19 5.28 20.97
N PHE A 223 1.34 6.30 20.83
CA PHE A 223 0.97 6.85 19.52
C PHE A 223 2.12 7.68 18.93
N ARG A 224 2.77 8.51 19.75
CA ARG A 224 3.98 9.23 19.34
C ARG A 224 5.07 8.29 18.85
N ARG A 225 5.39 7.24 19.61
CA ARG A 225 6.44 6.29 19.25
C ARG A 225 6.12 5.61 17.91
N ALA A 226 4.89 5.14 17.75
CA ALA A 226 4.47 4.50 16.51
C ALA A 226 4.57 5.44 15.31
N ALA A 227 4.22 6.72 15.49
CA ALA A 227 4.39 7.74 14.48
C ALA A 227 5.87 8.02 14.14
N GLU A 228 6.74 8.15 15.15
CA GLU A 228 8.19 8.33 14.95
C GLU A 228 8.81 7.13 14.19
N GLU A 229 8.37 5.91 14.48
CA GLU A 229 8.78 4.70 13.73
C GLU A 229 8.23 4.67 12.30
N GLY A 230 7.02 5.19 12.07
CA GLY A 230 6.46 5.33 10.73
C GLY A 230 7.20 6.37 9.88
N LEU A 231 7.58 7.51 10.48
CA LEU A 231 8.44 8.50 9.82
C LEU A 231 9.80 7.92 9.45
N ARG A 232 10.36 7.05 10.31
CA ARG A 232 11.63 6.36 10.06
C ARG A 232 11.55 5.39 8.88
N TYR A 233 10.44 4.64 8.78
CA TYR A 233 10.17 3.78 7.63
C TYR A 233 10.04 4.60 6.34
N GLU A 234 9.22 5.65 6.35
CA GLU A 234 9.00 6.53 5.20
C GLU A 234 10.30 7.17 4.69
N ALA A 235 11.15 7.65 5.60
CA ALA A 235 12.39 8.34 5.25
C ALA A 235 13.37 7.50 4.41
N GLN A 236 13.24 6.17 4.42
CA GLN A 236 14.09 5.28 3.63
C GLN A 236 13.83 5.35 2.13
N PHE A 237 12.66 5.83 1.74
CA PHE A 237 12.21 5.84 0.36
C PHE A 237 12.27 7.23 -0.26
N TYR A 238 12.81 8.22 0.47
CA TYR A 238 13.03 9.56 -0.07
C TYR A 238 14.25 9.58 -1.00
N ASP A 239 14.04 10.06 -2.22
CA ASP A 239 15.08 10.34 -3.19
C ASP A 239 15.31 11.84 -3.28
N GLU A 240 16.49 12.30 -2.86
CA GLU A 240 16.85 13.72 -2.84
C GLU A 240 16.98 14.32 -4.26
N ALA A 241 17.45 13.53 -5.22
CA ALA A 241 17.64 14.01 -6.60
C ALA A 241 16.29 14.25 -7.29
N MET A 242 15.32 13.38 -7.01
CA MET A 242 13.95 13.53 -7.52
C MET A 242 13.09 14.44 -6.64
N GLY A 243 13.46 14.66 -5.38
CA GLY A 243 12.65 15.39 -4.41
C GLY A 243 11.30 14.71 -4.16
N ASN A 244 11.28 13.38 -4.12
CA ASN A 244 10.03 12.63 -3.99
C ASN A 244 10.32 11.26 -3.34
N TRP A 245 9.26 10.54 -2.99
CA TRP A 245 9.34 9.19 -2.47
C TRP A 245 9.06 8.18 -3.58
N VAL A 246 9.78 7.06 -3.55
CA VAL A 246 9.59 5.97 -4.49
C VAL A 246 8.16 5.43 -4.39
N ASP A 247 7.48 5.32 -5.54
CA ASP A 247 6.18 4.65 -5.63
C ASP A 247 6.39 3.14 -5.51
N LEU A 248 5.95 2.57 -4.39
CA LEU A 248 6.14 1.16 -4.05
C LEU A 248 5.09 0.24 -4.68
N ARG A 249 4.18 0.78 -5.50
CA ARG A 249 3.18 0.01 -6.22
C ARG A 249 3.80 -0.60 -7.48
N ASP A 250 3.43 -1.84 -7.75
CA ASP A 250 3.86 -2.55 -8.95
C ASP A 250 2.62 -2.87 -9.81
N PRO A 251 2.51 -2.28 -11.02
CA PRO A 251 1.42 -2.57 -11.95
C PRO A 251 1.26 -4.06 -12.27
N LEU A 252 2.37 -4.81 -12.35
CA LEU A 252 2.31 -6.25 -12.63
C LEU A 252 1.63 -7.00 -11.48
N LEU A 253 1.89 -6.60 -10.23
CA LEU A 253 1.21 -7.19 -9.07
C LEU A 253 -0.29 -6.88 -9.09
N LEU A 254 -0.69 -5.67 -9.53
CA LEU A 254 -2.11 -5.31 -9.62
C LEU A 254 -2.84 -6.17 -10.67
N ASP A 255 -2.27 -6.33 -11.86
CA ASP A 255 -2.87 -7.13 -12.93
C ASP A 255 -3.00 -8.60 -12.52
N LEU A 256 -1.98 -9.17 -11.88
CA LEU A 256 -2.00 -10.53 -11.36
C LEU A 256 -3.05 -10.73 -10.24
N LEU A 257 -3.24 -9.73 -9.37
CA LEU A 257 -4.27 -9.77 -8.34
C LEU A 257 -5.69 -9.74 -8.94
N VAL A 258 -5.90 -8.92 -9.97
CA VAL A 258 -7.16 -8.86 -10.70
C VAL A 258 -7.45 -10.20 -11.37
N GLN A 259 -6.46 -10.80 -12.03
CA GLN A 259 -6.60 -12.11 -12.65
C GLN A 259 -6.88 -13.23 -11.64
N ALA A 260 -6.14 -13.29 -10.53
CA ALA A 260 -6.39 -14.27 -9.47
C ALA A 260 -7.82 -14.20 -8.92
N ARG A 261 -8.35 -12.97 -8.77
CA ARG A 261 -9.72 -12.74 -8.30
C ARG A 261 -10.78 -13.16 -9.31
N ILE A 262 -10.54 -12.90 -10.60
CA ILE A 262 -11.45 -13.28 -11.69
C ILE A 262 -11.50 -14.80 -11.85
N HIS A 263 -10.37 -15.48 -11.73
CA HIS A 263 -10.25 -16.91 -12.03
C HIS A 263 -10.33 -17.83 -10.80
N GLY A 264 -10.41 -17.29 -9.58
CA GLY A 264 -10.53 -18.07 -8.34
C GLY A 264 -9.31 -18.93 -8.00
N GLN A 265 -8.15 -18.63 -8.59
CA GLN A 265 -6.93 -19.43 -8.51
C GLN A 265 -5.92 -18.76 -7.57
N PRO A 266 -5.32 -19.50 -6.61
CA PRO A 266 -4.25 -18.97 -5.78
C PRO A 266 -2.95 -18.90 -6.59
N ILE A 267 -2.46 -17.68 -6.83
CA ILE A 267 -1.13 -17.46 -7.43
C ILE A 267 -0.10 -17.46 -6.29
N ASP A 268 1.04 -18.12 -6.51
CA ASP A 268 2.17 -18.06 -5.59
C ASP A 268 3.03 -16.81 -5.88
N TYR A 269 2.86 -15.77 -5.06
CA TYR A 269 3.50 -14.46 -5.25
C TYR A 269 4.96 -14.40 -4.77
N GLN A 270 5.48 -15.49 -4.19
CA GLN A 270 6.79 -15.55 -3.52
C GLN A 270 7.97 -15.40 -4.49
N ASP A 271 7.85 -15.94 -5.70
CA ASP A 271 8.92 -15.92 -6.70
C ASP A 271 8.98 -14.60 -7.49
N LEU A 272 7.83 -13.92 -7.67
CA LEU A 272 7.75 -12.65 -8.39
C LEU A 272 8.37 -11.48 -7.60
N ARG A 273 8.22 -11.48 -6.27
CA ARG A 273 8.71 -10.38 -5.41
C ARG A 273 10.21 -10.43 -5.15
N ARG A 274 10.83 -11.63 -5.15
CA ARG A 274 12.28 -11.79 -4.91
C ARG A 274 13.15 -11.29 -6.07
N GLN A 275 12.55 -11.04 -7.24
CA GLN A 275 13.27 -10.72 -8.48
C GLN A 275 13.03 -9.30 -9.00
N GLN A 276 12.13 -8.52 -8.39
CA GLN A 276 11.77 -7.18 -8.84
C GLN A 276 12.54 -6.11 -8.04
N PRO A 277 13.55 -5.42 -8.62
CA PRO A 277 14.04 -4.19 -8.02
C PRO A 277 12.91 -3.17 -7.97
N TYR A 278 12.83 -2.37 -6.89
CA TYR A 278 11.94 -1.20 -6.85
C TYR A 278 12.33 -0.30 -8.03
N GLY A 279 11.50 -0.26 -9.07
CA GLY A 279 11.70 0.66 -10.18
C GLY A 279 11.75 2.08 -9.64
N GLY A 280 12.63 2.93 -10.18
CA GLY A 280 12.72 4.36 -9.84
C GLY A 280 11.49 5.15 -10.31
N ASN A 281 10.28 4.63 -10.06
CA ASN A 281 9.02 5.25 -10.37
C ASN A 281 8.63 6.16 -9.20
N PHE A 282 8.10 7.31 -9.54
CA PHE A 282 7.65 8.32 -8.58
C PHE A 282 6.20 8.68 -8.88
N ASN A 283 5.47 9.02 -7.83
CA ASN A 283 4.09 9.46 -7.94
C ASN A 283 3.95 10.90 -7.45
N ASP A 284 3.15 11.70 -8.14
CA ASP A 284 2.91 13.10 -7.76
C ASP A 284 1.47 13.32 -7.23
N SER A 285 0.75 12.24 -6.94
CA SER A 285 -0.59 12.31 -6.34
C SER A 285 -0.54 12.68 -4.86
N TRP A 286 -1.64 13.23 -4.37
CA TRP A 286 -1.84 13.46 -2.95
C TRP A 286 -1.81 12.15 -2.13
N LEU A 287 -2.26 11.02 -2.70
CA LEU A 287 -2.34 9.75 -1.98
C LEU A 287 -0.97 9.10 -1.75
N PHE A 288 -0.10 9.10 -2.77
CA PHE A 288 1.14 8.31 -2.76
C PHE A 288 2.42 9.14 -2.97
N GLY A 289 2.27 10.42 -3.30
CA GLY A 289 3.37 11.29 -3.71
C GLY A 289 3.80 12.32 -2.68
N ALA A 290 4.78 13.13 -3.09
CA ALA A 290 5.37 14.18 -2.25
C ALA A 290 4.35 15.15 -1.67
N SER A 291 3.26 15.47 -2.38
CA SER A 291 2.27 16.45 -1.91
C SER A 291 1.60 15.98 -0.61
N GLY A 292 1.11 14.74 -0.56
CA GLY A 292 0.56 14.17 0.67
C GLY A 292 1.58 14.04 1.79
N ILE A 293 2.80 13.59 1.46
CA ILE A 293 3.87 13.39 2.45
C ILE A 293 4.33 14.71 3.06
N CYS A 294 4.41 15.79 2.27
CA CYS A 294 4.75 17.11 2.76
C CYS A 294 3.73 17.61 3.79
N LEU A 295 2.44 17.40 3.55
CA LEU A 295 1.39 17.74 4.51
C LEU A 295 1.57 17.02 5.84
N VAL A 296 1.85 15.70 5.79
CA VAL A 296 2.13 14.89 6.98
C VAL A 296 3.36 15.39 7.72
N ARG A 297 4.47 15.67 7.00
CA ARG A 297 5.72 16.16 7.59
C ARG A 297 5.58 17.53 8.25
N MET A 298 4.85 18.45 7.61
CA MET A 298 4.55 19.76 8.21
C MET A 298 3.73 19.62 9.48
N ARG A 299 2.69 18.76 9.47
CA ARG A 299 1.88 18.49 10.66
C ARG A 299 2.71 17.83 11.77
N ALA A 300 3.59 16.89 11.40
CA ALA A 300 4.50 16.24 12.33
C ALA A 300 5.52 17.20 12.94
N ALA A 301 6.10 18.10 12.14
CA ALA A 301 7.01 19.15 12.61
C ALA A 301 6.32 20.03 13.66
N ALA A 302 5.06 20.42 13.43
CA ALA A 302 4.29 21.24 14.36
C ALA A 302 3.95 20.50 15.68
N ILE A 303 3.54 19.23 15.61
CA ILE A 303 3.15 18.45 16.79
C ILE A 303 4.36 18.01 17.62
N LEU A 304 5.45 17.58 16.96
CA LEU A 304 6.65 17.05 17.61
C LEU A 304 7.70 18.12 17.91
N ASN A 305 7.51 19.35 17.43
CA ASN A 305 8.48 20.44 17.49
C ASN A 305 9.85 20.04 16.88
N ARG A 306 9.81 19.44 15.69
CA ARG A 306 10.95 18.86 14.95
C ARG A 306 11.12 19.57 13.60
N THR A 307 11.96 20.60 13.54
CA THR A 307 12.17 21.40 12.32
C THR A 307 12.90 20.64 11.22
N ASP A 308 13.68 19.62 11.57
CA ASP A 308 14.39 18.77 10.61
C ASP A 308 13.43 17.99 9.69
N LEU A 309 12.18 17.76 10.12
CA LEU A 309 11.16 17.15 9.25
C LEU A 309 10.76 18.05 8.07
N LEU A 310 11.07 19.35 8.13
CA LEU A 310 10.78 20.33 7.09
C LEU A 310 11.89 20.44 6.03
N GLU A 311 13.07 19.85 6.26
CA GLU A 311 14.22 19.93 5.33
C GLU A 311 13.86 19.54 3.89
N PRO A 312 13.17 18.42 3.61
CA PRO A 312 12.79 18.08 2.24
C PRO A 312 11.58 18.89 1.74
N VAL A 313 10.77 19.49 2.61
CA VAL A 313 9.48 20.10 2.22
C VAL A 313 9.66 21.36 1.38
N ARG A 314 10.54 22.27 1.80
CA ARG A 314 10.74 23.56 1.10
C ARG A 314 11.26 23.38 -0.34
N PRO A 315 12.30 22.58 -0.62
CA PRO A 315 12.78 22.35 -1.97
C PRO A 315 11.70 21.77 -2.90
N ILE A 316 10.89 20.83 -2.40
CA ILE A 316 9.79 20.22 -3.14
C ILE A 316 8.76 21.27 -3.54
N ILE A 317 8.33 22.10 -2.60
CA ILE A 317 7.36 23.16 -2.88
C ILE A 317 7.87 24.14 -3.93
N LEU A 318 9.15 24.53 -3.86
CA LEU A 318 9.73 25.45 -4.85
C LEU A 318 9.82 24.83 -6.24
N ARG A 319 10.21 23.55 -6.33
CA ARG A 319 10.19 22.77 -7.58
C ARG A 319 8.78 22.72 -8.15
N ASP A 320 7.80 22.37 -7.32
CA ASP A 320 6.41 22.26 -7.76
C ASP A 320 5.92 23.64 -8.25
N LEU A 321 6.07 24.70 -7.46
CA LEU A 321 5.67 26.04 -7.89
C LEU A 321 6.30 26.47 -9.24
N ALA A 322 7.55 26.09 -9.51
CA ALA A 322 8.18 26.33 -10.82
C ALA A 322 7.50 25.49 -11.92
N HIS A 323 7.29 24.20 -11.67
CA HIS A 323 6.62 23.29 -12.61
C HIS A 323 5.20 23.76 -12.97
N LEU A 324 4.48 24.38 -12.03
CA LEU A 324 3.14 24.93 -12.26
C LEU A 324 3.13 26.11 -13.24
N GLU A 325 4.13 26.96 -13.09
CA GLU A 325 4.28 28.17 -13.88
C GLU A 325 4.65 27.83 -15.32
N ASP A 326 5.31 26.68 -15.53
CA ASP A 326 5.80 26.20 -16.83
C ASP A 326 4.88 25.17 -17.51
N ALA A 327 4.01 24.48 -16.77
CA ALA A 327 3.14 23.44 -17.33
C ALA A 327 2.12 24.01 -18.33
N GLU A 328 1.97 23.36 -19.49
CA GLU A 328 1.02 23.80 -20.53
C GLU A 328 -0.45 23.52 -20.14
N HIS A 329 -0.75 22.34 -19.58
CA HIS A 329 -2.13 21.92 -19.27
C HIS A 329 -2.26 21.07 -17.98
N PRO A 330 -1.92 21.63 -16.81
CA PRO A 330 -2.08 20.91 -15.55
C PRO A 330 -3.55 20.67 -15.15
N SER A 331 -3.79 19.53 -14.51
CA SER A 331 -5.00 19.17 -13.80
C SER A 331 -5.10 19.89 -12.46
N LEU A 332 -6.24 20.53 -12.21
CA LEU A 332 -6.59 21.10 -10.89
C LEU A 332 -7.42 20.15 -10.02
N THR A 333 -7.48 18.86 -10.35
CA THR A 333 -8.20 17.85 -9.55
C THR A 333 -7.49 17.60 -8.23
N LEU A 334 -8.23 17.34 -7.14
CA LEU A 334 -7.66 17.33 -5.79
C LEU A 334 -6.66 16.19 -5.54
N ALA A 335 -6.91 15.00 -6.06
CA ALA A 335 -6.05 13.85 -5.82
C ALA A 335 -4.75 13.86 -6.65
N ARG A 336 -4.70 14.59 -7.76
CA ARG A 336 -3.60 14.49 -8.74
C ARG A 336 -3.11 15.86 -9.15
N GLU A 337 -1.80 15.95 -9.40
CA GLU A 337 -1.17 17.17 -9.90
C GLU A 337 -1.44 18.35 -8.96
N TRP A 338 -2.10 19.42 -9.42
CA TRP A 338 -2.07 20.71 -8.73
C TRP A 338 -3.11 20.90 -7.66
N GLY A 339 -4.24 20.18 -7.70
CA GLY A 339 -5.23 20.30 -6.63
C GLY A 339 -4.68 19.81 -5.28
N GLY A 340 -3.81 18.79 -5.30
CA GLY A 340 -3.11 18.31 -4.12
C GLY A 340 -2.00 19.26 -3.67
N ILE A 341 -1.21 19.79 -4.61
CA ILE A 341 -0.11 20.73 -4.32
C ILE A 341 -0.63 22.06 -3.77
N LEU A 342 -1.81 22.50 -4.21
CA LEU A 342 -2.45 23.73 -3.73
C LEU A 342 -2.56 23.75 -2.20
N GLU A 343 -3.03 22.66 -1.59
CA GLU A 343 -3.14 22.61 -0.12
C GLU A 343 -1.77 22.57 0.55
N VAL A 344 -0.78 21.91 -0.05
CA VAL A 344 0.61 21.91 0.44
C VAL A 344 1.15 23.32 0.50
N VAL A 345 0.99 24.09 -0.58
CA VAL A 345 1.50 25.46 -0.67
C VAL A 345 0.77 26.37 0.31
N LEU A 346 -0.56 26.26 0.42
CA LEU A 346 -1.33 27.07 1.37
C LEU A 346 -0.89 26.79 2.81
N ALA A 347 -0.77 25.52 3.19
CA ALA A 347 -0.31 25.12 4.53
C ALA A 347 1.13 25.56 4.80
N ALA A 348 2.02 25.41 3.81
CA ALA A 348 3.42 25.77 3.96
C ALA A 348 3.67 27.27 3.96
N ALA A 349 2.91 28.04 3.18
CA ALA A 349 3.02 29.50 3.14
C ALA A 349 2.67 30.10 4.51
N GLU A 350 1.68 29.54 5.20
CA GLU A 350 1.36 29.90 6.59
C GLU A 350 2.46 29.45 7.56
N LEU A 351 2.89 28.18 7.49
CA LEU A 351 3.86 27.62 8.43
C LEU A 351 5.27 28.22 8.31
N LEU A 352 5.69 28.58 7.09
CA LEU A 352 7.04 29.07 6.78
C LEU A 352 7.11 30.59 6.61
N ASP A 353 6.01 31.32 6.84
CA ASP A 353 5.89 32.77 6.64
C ASP A 353 6.27 33.23 5.22
N GLU A 354 5.74 32.54 4.21
CA GLU A 354 6.02 32.77 2.78
C GLU A 354 4.76 33.19 2.00
N PRO A 355 4.14 34.35 2.29
CA PRO A 355 2.86 34.76 1.71
C PRO A 355 2.91 34.96 0.18
N THR A 356 4.11 35.12 -0.39
CA THR A 356 4.30 35.28 -1.84
C THR A 356 3.91 34.02 -2.61
N TRP A 357 3.99 32.84 -1.98
CA TRP A 357 3.66 31.56 -2.61
C TRP A 357 2.16 31.45 -2.92
N VAL A 358 1.30 31.95 -2.03
CA VAL A 358 -0.15 31.99 -2.23
C VAL A 358 -0.50 32.76 -3.50
N GLY A 359 0.15 33.91 -3.73
CA GLY A 359 -0.03 34.70 -4.95
C GLY A 359 0.40 33.99 -6.23
N ARG A 360 1.40 33.10 -6.17
CA ARG A 360 1.81 32.26 -7.33
C ARG A 360 0.74 31.23 -7.66
N VAL A 361 0.18 30.57 -6.64
CA VAL A 361 -0.90 29.59 -6.80
C VAL A 361 -2.15 30.24 -7.41
N HIS A 362 -2.55 31.43 -6.95
CA HIS A 362 -3.68 32.15 -7.54
C HIS A 362 -3.50 32.38 -9.04
N ARG A 363 -2.33 32.92 -9.46
CA ARG A 363 -2.06 33.19 -10.88
C ARG A 363 -2.08 31.92 -11.73
N ALA A 364 -1.59 30.82 -11.18
CA ALA A 364 -1.57 29.55 -11.86
C ALA A 364 -2.96 28.94 -12.03
N VAL A 365 -3.79 28.95 -10.98
CA VAL A 365 -5.17 28.48 -11.07
C VAL A 365 -5.95 29.34 -12.07
N ASP A 366 -5.77 30.66 -12.05
CA ASP A 366 -6.43 31.55 -13.01
C ASP A 366 -6.07 31.27 -14.47
N ARG A 367 -4.83 30.82 -14.71
CA ARG A 367 -4.32 30.43 -16.04
C ARG A 367 -4.91 29.10 -16.50
N HIS A 368 -5.01 28.12 -15.60
CA HIS A 368 -5.21 26.71 -15.98
C HIS A 368 -6.63 26.18 -15.75
N VAL A 369 -7.46 26.88 -14.98
CA VAL A 369 -8.82 26.44 -14.65
C VAL A 369 -9.69 26.20 -15.88
N ALA A 370 -9.60 27.04 -16.91
CA ALA A 370 -10.38 26.86 -18.14
C ALA A 370 -10.00 25.55 -18.86
N ALA A 371 -8.70 25.24 -18.94
CA ALA A 371 -8.21 23.99 -19.54
C ALA A 371 -8.61 22.75 -18.71
N SER A 372 -8.62 22.88 -17.38
CA SER A 372 -9.10 21.81 -16.49
C SER A 372 -10.61 21.55 -16.65
N MET A 373 -11.40 22.56 -16.99
CA MET A 373 -12.85 22.43 -17.23
C MET A 373 -13.18 21.87 -18.61
N SER A 374 -12.35 22.14 -19.63
CA SER A 374 -12.60 21.80 -21.03
C SER A 374 -12.01 20.44 -21.45
N ARG A 375 -11.85 19.50 -20.52
CA ARG A 375 -11.28 18.18 -20.84
C ARG A 375 -12.27 17.36 -21.68
N PRO A 376 -11.80 16.57 -22.67
CA PRO A 376 -12.68 15.72 -23.49
C PRO A 376 -13.51 14.79 -22.61
N SER A 377 -14.79 14.58 -22.95
CA SER A 377 -15.71 13.67 -22.25
C SER A 377 -15.16 12.25 -22.06
N ASP A 378 -14.29 11.82 -22.97
CA ASP A 378 -13.73 10.48 -22.99
C ASP A 378 -12.42 10.40 -22.17
N SER A 379 -12.04 11.50 -21.52
CA SER A 379 -10.91 11.54 -20.60
C SER A 379 -11.31 10.83 -19.29
N PRO A 380 -10.46 9.97 -18.71
CA PRO A 380 -10.67 9.42 -17.37
C PRO A 380 -10.74 10.49 -16.25
N HIS A 381 -10.53 11.76 -16.59
CA HIS A 381 -10.62 12.93 -15.70
C HIS A 381 -11.83 13.83 -15.98
N ALA A 382 -12.69 13.47 -16.93
CA ALA A 382 -13.96 14.15 -17.19
C ALA A 382 -15.09 13.55 -16.32
N THR A 383 -14.82 13.38 -15.03
CA THR A 383 -15.81 12.90 -14.05
C THR A 383 -16.34 14.07 -13.22
N THR A 384 -17.46 13.85 -12.54
CA THR A 384 -18.04 14.83 -11.61
C THR A 384 -17.49 14.69 -10.18
N GLU A 385 -16.65 13.68 -9.93
CA GLU A 385 -16.12 13.30 -8.62
C GLU A 385 -15.33 14.42 -7.92
N LEU A 386 -15.35 14.45 -6.59
CA LEU A 386 -14.62 15.48 -5.82
C LEU A 386 -13.11 15.32 -5.92
N MET A 387 -12.58 14.10 -5.81
CA MET A 387 -11.14 13.92 -5.79
C MET A 387 -10.50 13.90 -7.18
N TYR A 388 -11.23 13.44 -8.19
CA TYR A 388 -10.69 13.19 -9.53
C TYR A 388 -11.31 14.01 -10.66
N GLY A 389 -12.36 14.79 -10.36
CA GLY A 389 -13.21 15.42 -11.37
C GLY A 389 -13.50 16.90 -11.14
N LEU A 390 -14.54 17.39 -11.81
CA LEU A 390 -14.95 18.79 -11.86
C LEU A 390 -15.33 19.37 -10.48
N ALA A 391 -15.93 18.57 -9.61
CA ALA A 391 -16.22 19.01 -8.24
C ALA A 391 -14.93 19.39 -7.50
N GLY A 392 -13.84 18.64 -7.69
CA GLY A 392 -12.53 18.98 -7.15
C GLY A 392 -11.98 20.30 -7.66
N VAL A 393 -12.10 20.56 -8.95
CA VAL A 393 -11.70 21.84 -9.56
C VAL A 393 -12.51 22.99 -8.96
N GLY A 394 -13.82 22.80 -8.78
CA GLY A 394 -14.70 23.77 -8.11
C GLY A 394 -14.28 23.98 -6.65
N TYR A 395 -13.89 22.92 -5.95
CA TYR A 395 -13.42 23.00 -4.58
C TYR A 395 -12.08 23.75 -4.45
N CYS A 396 -11.16 23.59 -5.39
CA CYS A 396 -9.92 24.39 -5.46
C CYS A 396 -10.22 25.89 -5.57
N LEU A 397 -11.18 26.29 -6.42
CA LEU A 397 -11.61 27.69 -6.55
C LEU A 397 -12.23 28.21 -5.26
N LEU A 398 -13.10 27.40 -4.63
CA LEU A 398 -13.72 27.71 -3.35
C LEU A 398 -12.66 27.96 -2.27
N ARG A 399 -11.68 27.04 -2.17
CA ARG A 399 -10.59 27.08 -1.18
C ARG A 399 -9.68 28.30 -1.34
N LEU A 400 -9.38 28.71 -2.58
CA LEU A 400 -8.58 29.92 -2.84
C LEU A 400 -9.37 31.20 -2.61
N GLY A 401 -10.66 31.21 -2.94
CA GLY A 401 -11.47 32.43 -2.85
C GLY A 401 -11.97 32.75 -1.44
N ASP A 402 -11.99 31.78 -0.53
CA ASP A 402 -12.46 31.97 0.85
C ASP A 402 -11.76 31.02 1.83
N SER A 403 -11.00 31.59 2.78
CA SER A 403 -10.29 30.84 3.82
C SER A 403 -11.21 30.08 4.77
N ASP A 404 -12.51 30.44 4.85
CA ASP A 404 -13.51 29.73 5.65
C ASP A 404 -13.99 28.41 5.00
N VAL A 405 -13.58 28.13 3.76
CA VAL A 405 -13.73 26.80 3.16
C VAL A 405 -12.70 25.88 3.82
N PRO A 406 -13.13 24.81 4.52
CA PRO A 406 -12.21 23.91 5.18
C PRO A 406 -11.34 23.16 4.16
N SER A 407 -10.16 22.71 4.60
CA SER A 407 -9.40 21.74 3.81
C SER A 407 -10.00 20.35 3.98
N ILE A 408 -10.33 19.69 2.89
CA ILE A 408 -10.69 18.26 2.91
C ILE A 408 -9.47 17.35 2.73
N LEU A 409 -8.33 17.89 2.31
CA LEU A 409 -7.08 17.14 2.15
C LEU A 409 -6.31 17.00 3.48
N MET A 410 -6.69 17.83 4.47
CA MET A 410 -6.17 17.80 5.83
C MET A 410 -7.32 17.89 6.84
N PRO A 411 -8.22 16.89 6.90
CA PRO A 411 -9.33 16.90 7.85
C PRO A 411 -8.78 16.83 9.28
N GLY A 412 -9.45 17.50 10.21
CA GLY A 412 -9.05 17.53 11.61
C GLY A 412 -8.86 18.94 12.17
N THR A 413 -8.51 19.03 13.45
CA THR A 413 -8.14 20.30 14.10
C THR A 413 -6.75 20.77 13.65
N ALA A 414 -6.51 22.08 13.73
CA ALA A 414 -5.19 22.65 13.49
C ALA A 414 -4.16 22.01 14.45
N PRO A 415 -2.94 21.69 13.98
CA PRO A 415 -1.92 21.04 14.80
C PRO A 415 -1.62 21.90 16.02
N LYS A 416 -1.76 21.32 17.22
CA LYS A 416 -1.39 21.95 18.48
C LYS A 416 -0.48 21.01 19.26
N PRO A 417 0.57 21.51 19.92
CA PRO A 417 1.32 20.69 20.85
C PRO A 417 0.39 20.19 21.97
N PRO A 418 0.69 19.02 22.56
CA PRO A 418 -0.19 18.40 23.55
C PRO A 418 -0.46 19.33 24.73
N GLN A 419 -1.74 19.49 25.08
CA GLN A 419 -2.17 20.48 26.08
C GLN A 419 -1.68 20.15 27.50
N THR A 420 -1.34 18.89 27.80
CA THR A 420 -0.57 18.48 28.98
C THR A 420 -0.06 17.03 28.79
N PRO A 421 1.24 16.72 28.96
CA PRO A 421 1.68 15.32 28.98
C PRO A 421 1.06 14.63 30.21
N ARG A 422 0.15 13.67 30.00
CA ARG A 422 -0.34 12.82 31.08
C ARG A 422 0.79 11.89 31.51
N ALA A 423 1.24 12.04 32.75
CA ALA A 423 2.33 11.28 33.36
C ALA A 423 1.95 9.82 33.74
N THR A 424 0.81 9.31 33.29
CA THR A 424 0.32 7.98 33.62
C THR A 424 -0.26 7.31 32.38
N ASP A 425 0.51 6.39 31.79
CA ASP A 425 0.21 4.96 31.95
C ASP A 425 1.22 4.09 31.19
N ALA A 426 2.01 3.39 32.00
CA ALA A 426 2.51 2.03 31.83
C ALA A 426 2.10 1.30 30.52
N PHE A 427 2.91 1.46 29.49
CA PHE A 427 3.46 0.35 28.72
C PHE A 427 4.87 0.72 28.29
N ALA A 428 5.80 0.55 29.23
CA ALA A 428 7.15 0.16 28.87
C ALA A 428 7.05 -1.20 28.15
N VAL A 429 7.00 -1.18 26.82
CA VAL A 429 7.35 -2.36 26.04
C VAL A 429 8.36 -1.92 25.01
N ASP A 430 9.59 -2.41 25.23
CA ASP A 430 10.73 -2.46 24.34
C ASP A 430 11.64 -1.21 24.24
N ARG A 431 11.96 -0.59 25.38
CA ARG A 431 13.37 -0.18 25.61
C ARG A 431 14.14 -1.25 26.39
N ASP A 432 13.42 -2.08 27.16
CA ASP A 432 13.93 -3.30 27.77
C ASP A 432 13.29 -4.52 27.09
N GLY A 433 14.05 -5.20 26.23
CA GLY A 433 14.11 -6.65 26.37
C GLY A 433 13.76 -7.58 25.22
N PHE A 434 13.92 -7.22 23.93
CA PHE A 434 13.99 -8.26 22.89
C PHE A 434 15.04 -9.35 23.21
N PHE A 435 16.11 -8.97 23.91
CA PHE A 435 17.16 -9.89 24.33
C PHE A 435 17.34 -9.97 25.85
N GLU A 436 16.30 -9.67 26.64
CA GLU A 436 16.47 -9.57 28.09
C GLU A 436 16.77 -10.92 28.74
N ALA A 437 16.21 -12.02 28.23
CA ALA A 437 16.51 -13.35 28.75
C ALA A 437 17.98 -13.70 28.49
N THR A 438 18.49 -13.40 27.29
CA THR A 438 19.91 -13.56 26.94
C THR A 438 20.79 -12.69 27.82
N ARG A 439 20.47 -11.39 27.97
CA ARG A 439 21.26 -10.46 28.80
C ARG A 439 21.27 -10.88 30.27
N THR A 440 20.12 -11.31 30.79
CA THR A 440 20.02 -11.85 32.16
C THR A 440 20.89 -13.10 32.32
N ALA A 441 20.82 -14.04 31.38
CA ALA A 441 21.68 -15.22 31.39
C ALA A 441 23.17 -14.85 31.35
N PHE A 442 23.56 -13.88 30.50
CA PHE A 442 24.93 -13.41 30.38
C PHE A 442 25.42 -12.76 31.68
N ARG A 443 24.61 -11.88 32.30
CA ARG A 443 24.92 -11.27 33.59
C ARG A 443 25.12 -12.32 34.69
N ARG A 444 24.24 -13.33 34.75
CA ARG A 444 24.36 -14.43 35.74
C ARG A 444 25.56 -15.35 35.47
N LEU A 445 25.95 -15.51 34.21
CA LEU A 445 27.20 -16.18 33.84
C LEU A 445 28.44 -15.30 34.05
N GLY A 446 28.31 -14.09 34.63
CA GLY A 446 29.42 -13.18 34.94
C GLY A 446 29.99 -12.47 33.71
N ILE A 447 29.16 -12.18 32.71
CA ILE A 447 29.52 -11.39 31.52
C ILE A 447 28.97 -9.97 31.69
N ASP A 448 29.87 -8.99 31.68
CA ASP A 448 29.51 -7.58 31.81
C ASP A 448 28.84 -7.03 30.53
N GLU A 449 27.90 -6.11 30.73
CA GLU A 449 27.25 -5.39 29.63
C GLU A 449 28.22 -4.39 28.97
N GLU A 450 28.01 -4.08 27.69
CA GLU A 450 28.78 -3.02 27.03
C GLU A 450 28.48 -1.65 27.68
N PRO A 451 29.43 -0.70 27.72
CA PRO A 451 29.26 0.60 28.40
C PRO A 451 28.12 1.45 27.83
N ASN A 452 27.83 1.28 26.54
CA ASN A 452 26.80 2.04 25.83
C ASN A 452 25.56 1.15 25.65
N PRO A 453 24.41 1.53 26.23
CA PRO A 453 23.18 0.78 26.05
C PRO A 453 22.74 0.83 24.59
N PRO A 454 22.21 -0.27 24.03
CA PRO A 454 21.72 -0.26 22.65
C PRO A 454 20.52 0.68 22.51
N GLU A 455 20.51 1.48 21.45
CA GLU A 455 19.41 2.39 21.12
C GLU A 455 18.22 1.65 20.48
N ASN A 456 18.47 0.48 19.89
CA ASN A 456 17.47 -0.35 19.24
C ASN A 456 17.81 -1.85 19.27
N PRO A 457 16.85 -2.75 19.02
CA PRO A 457 17.07 -4.20 18.98
C PRO A 457 18.16 -4.68 18.01
N SER A 458 18.38 -4.01 16.87
CA SER A 458 19.44 -4.38 15.91
C SER A 458 20.83 -4.16 16.48
N GLN A 459 21.02 -3.03 17.17
CA GLN A 459 22.24 -2.74 17.89
C GLN A 459 22.45 -3.73 19.03
N ALA A 460 21.40 -4.05 19.79
CA ALA A 460 21.45 -5.05 20.86
C ALA A 460 21.88 -6.43 20.31
N HIS A 461 21.29 -6.87 19.20
CA HIS A 461 21.68 -8.12 18.52
C HIS A 461 23.16 -8.11 18.11
N ALA A 462 23.63 -7.02 17.49
CA ALA A 462 25.01 -6.88 17.05
C ALA A 462 25.99 -6.92 18.23
N GLN A 463 25.67 -6.26 19.35
CA GLN A 463 26.45 -6.28 20.58
C GLN A 463 26.55 -7.70 21.16
N LEU A 464 25.43 -8.42 21.27
CA LEU A 464 25.40 -9.80 21.76
C LEU A 464 26.19 -10.76 20.86
N CYS A 465 26.03 -10.65 19.53
CA CYS A 465 26.83 -11.42 18.57
C CYS A 465 28.34 -11.19 18.76
N ARG A 466 28.77 -9.93 18.89
CA ARG A 466 30.19 -9.61 19.16
C ARG A 466 30.66 -10.19 20.48
N ARG A 467 29.85 -10.10 21.53
CA ARG A 467 30.21 -10.62 22.86
C ARG A 467 30.41 -12.13 22.85
N VAL A 468 29.48 -12.89 22.24
CA VAL A 468 29.60 -14.34 22.07
C VAL A 468 30.85 -14.70 21.28
N HIS A 469 31.11 -13.98 20.18
CA HIS A 469 32.28 -14.22 19.32
C HIS A 469 33.62 -13.93 20.04
N ALA A 470 33.64 -12.93 20.92
CA ALA A 470 34.83 -12.52 21.66
C ALA A 470 35.18 -13.40 22.87
N GLU A 471 34.30 -14.30 23.31
CA GLU A 471 34.52 -15.16 24.49
C GLU A 471 35.62 -16.21 24.21
N PRO A 472 36.79 -16.17 24.89
CA PRO A 472 37.90 -17.09 24.63
C PRO A 472 37.68 -18.51 25.15
N ASP A 473 36.90 -18.70 26.22
CA ASP A 473 36.64 -20.02 26.79
C ASP A 473 35.60 -20.77 25.94
N ARG A 474 35.97 -21.97 25.45
CA ARG A 474 35.11 -22.79 24.59
C ARG A 474 33.85 -23.28 25.30
N GLN A 475 33.94 -23.70 26.56
CA GLN A 475 32.79 -24.17 27.33
C GLN A 475 31.84 -23.01 27.63
N ARG A 476 32.40 -21.86 28.02
CA ARG A 476 31.61 -20.65 28.27
C ARG A 476 30.96 -20.15 26.99
N ARG A 477 31.67 -20.15 25.86
CA ARG A 477 31.11 -19.79 24.56
C ARG A 477 29.92 -20.67 24.19
N THR A 478 29.99 -21.98 24.40
CA THR A 478 28.85 -22.89 24.15
C THR A 478 27.63 -22.54 25.01
N LEU A 479 27.83 -22.21 26.29
CA LEU A 479 26.74 -21.74 27.16
C LEU A 479 26.13 -20.42 26.66
N LEU A 480 26.96 -19.46 26.24
CA LEU A 480 26.48 -18.18 25.70
C LEU A 480 25.75 -18.35 24.37
N GLU A 481 26.24 -19.23 23.49
CA GLU A 481 25.60 -19.57 22.22
C GLU A 481 24.23 -20.21 22.43
N ASP A 482 24.10 -21.16 23.36
CA ASP A 482 22.84 -21.85 23.67
C ASP A 482 21.83 -20.93 24.38
N ALA A 483 22.29 -20.11 25.34
CA ALA A 483 21.45 -19.09 26.00
C ALA A 483 20.89 -18.08 25.00
N PHE A 484 21.72 -17.64 24.06
CA PHE A 484 21.33 -16.68 23.02
C PHE A 484 20.50 -17.32 21.91
N LEU A 485 20.57 -18.64 21.72
CA LEU A 485 20.03 -19.34 20.54
C LEU A 485 18.56 -19.07 20.29
N LEU A 486 17.73 -19.02 21.33
CA LEU A 486 16.29 -18.81 21.20
C LEU A 486 15.96 -17.38 20.76
N GLU A 487 16.48 -16.37 21.45
CA GLU A 487 16.22 -14.97 21.10
C GLU A 487 16.96 -14.57 19.82
N ARG A 488 18.13 -15.16 19.53
CA ARG A 488 18.79 -15.02 18.23
C ARG A 488 17.97 -15.65 17.11
N SER A 489 17.39 -16.83 17.31
CA SER A 489 16.53 -17.46 16.29
C SER A 489 15.23 -16.68 16.12
N ARG A 490 14.65 -16.17 17.21
CA ARG A 490 13.49 -15.26 17.17
C ARG A 490 13.85 -13.97 16.43
N TRP A 491 15.02 -13.41 16.70
CA TRP A 491 15.58 -12.27 15.98
C TRP A 491 15.75 -12.59 14.50
N SER A 492 16.39 -13.70 14.16
CA SER A 492 16.57 -14.09 12.77
C SER A 492 15.24 -14.28 12.05
N LEU A 493 14.19 -14.81 12.69
CA LEU A 493 12.87 -14.91 12.07
C LEU A 493 12.14 -13.56 11.99
N TRP A 494 12.41 -12.66 12.93
CA TRP A 494 11.85 -11.31 12.95
C TRP A 494 12.58 -10.36 11.97
N ALA A 495 13.89 -10.55 11.78
CA ALA A 495 14.78 -9.76 10.94
C ALA A 495 14.96 -10.36 9.54
N ALA A 496 14.77 -11.68 9.38
CA ALA A 496 14.56 -12.27 8.06
C ALA A 496 13.26 -11.70 7.54
N MET A 497 13.40 -10.81 6.57
CA MET A 497 12.38 -10.13 5.79
C MET A 497 10.98 -10.74 5.97
N THR A 498 10.04 -9.88 6.35
CA THR A 498 8.62 -10.15 6.18
C THR A 498 8.36 -10.37 4.70
N ASP A 499 8.51 -11.62 4.25
CA ASP A 499 8.05 -12.07 2.95
C ASP A 499 6.53 -11.94 3.01
N PHE A 500 6.03 -10.86 2.42
CA PHE A 500 4.62 -10.51 2.38
C PHE A 500 3.73 -11.60 1.79
N THR A 501 4.33 -12.53 1.05
CA THR A 501 3.66 -13.75 0.60
C THR A 501 3.19 -14.60 1.77
N ALA A 502 3.84 -14.57 2.94
CA ALA A 502 3.36 -15.24 4.15
C ALA A 502 2.15 -14.51 4.79
N SER A 503 2.04 -13.19 4.66
CA SER A 503 0.86 -12.43 5.11
C SER A 503 -0.32 -12.58 4.16
N TYR A 504 -0.08 -12.61 2.85
CA TYR A 504 -1.12 -12.85 1.85
C TYR A 504 -1.53 -14.33 1.78
N ALA A 505 -0.60 -15.27 1.92
CA ALA A 505 -0.91 -16.69 2.10
C ALA A 505 -1.83 -16.90 3.30
N ARG A 506 -1.67 -16.10 4.38
CA ARG A 506 -2.56 -16.06 5.54
C ARG A 506 -3.98 -15.53 5.25
N MET A 507 -4.18 -14.84 4.13
CA MET A 507 -5.48 -14.38 3.64
C MET A 507 -6.07 -15.32 2.58
N THR A 508 -5.23 -16.13 1.91
CA THR A 508 -5.68 -17.16 0.97
C THR A 508 -6.50 -18.23 1.70
N PRO A 509 -7.70 -18.59 1.23
CA PRO A 509 -8.45 -19.70 1.81
C PRO A 509 -7.60 -20.97 1.81
N LEU A 510 -7.55 -21.66 2.96
CA LEU A 510 -6.99 -23.00 3.01
C LEU A 510 -7.91 -23.94 2.23
N LEU A 511 -7.34 -25.00 1.63
CA LEU A 511 -8.16 -26.12 1.19
C LEU A 511 -8.83 -26.73 2.41
N ASP A 512 -10.04 -27.25 2.25
CA ASP A 512 -10.64 -28.02 3.34
C ASP A 512 -9.71 -29.22 3.61
N PRO A 513 -9.29 -29.47 4.87
CA PRO A 513 -8.50 -30.64 5.20
C PRO A 513 -9.08 -31.98 4.76
N GLU A 514 -10.38 -32.05 4.53
CA GLU A 514 -11.08 -33.23 3.99
C GLU A 514 -10.80 -33.43 2.49
N ASP A 515 -10.48 -32.36 1.75
CA ASP A 515 -10.19 -32.38 0.31
C ASP A 515 -8.69 -32.58 0.00
N ILE A 516 -7.84 -32.67 1.03
CA ILE A 516 -6.39 -32.84 0.87
C ILE A 516 -6.05 -34.34 0.85
N ASP A 517 -5.38 -34.79 -0.22
CA ASP A 517 -4.67 -36.07 -0.23
C ASP A 517 -3.40 -35.97 0.62
N TRP A 518 -3.54 -36.23 1.93
CA TRP A 518 -2.45 -36.14 2.89
C TRP A 518 -1.30 -37.12 2.63
N GLU A 519 -1.56 -38.28 2.03
CA GLU A 519 -0.55 -39.31 1.74
C GLU A 519 0.25 -38.96 0.48
N GLY A 520 -0.39 -38.32 -0.50
CA GLY A 520 0.26 -37.80 -1.71
C GLY A 520 0.90 -36.41 -1.55
N ALA A 521 0.51 -35.66 -0.52
CA ALA A 521 0.99 -34.31 -0.27
C ALA A 521 2.44 -34.28 0.21
N GLU A 522 3.17 -33.29 -0.27
CA GLU A 522 4.45 -32.89 0.29
C GLU A 522 4.23 -31.70 1.23
N LEU A 523 4.66 -31.83 2.48
CA LEU A 523 4.46 -30.85 3.54
C LEU A 523 5.78 -30.22 3.92
N TYR A 524 5.72 -28.98 4.39
CA TYR A 524 6.85 -28.30 5.00
C TYR A 524 6.38 -27.33 6.09
N LEU A 525 7.28 -26.96 7.01
CA LEU A 525 7.05 -25.89 7.98
C LEU A 525 6.78 -24.59 7.23
N ALA A 526 5.68 -23.93 7.57
CA ALA A 526 5.32 -22.69 6.92
C ALA A 526 6.45 -21.64 7.06
N PRO A 527 6.64 -20.75 6.07
CA PRO A 527 7.64 -19.69 6.18
C PRO A 527 7.50 -18.90 7.49
N GLY A 528 8.62 -18.68 8.18
CA GLY A 528 8.64 -18.01 9.49
C GLY A 528 8.40 -18.93 10.70
N VAL A 529 8.09 -20.22 10.48
CA VAL A 529 8.02 -21.24 11.53
C VAL A 529 9.37 -21.94 11.66
N LYS A 530 9.85 -22.11 12.89
CA LYS A 530 11.13 -22.78 13.17
C LYS A 530 11.07 -23.56 14.47
N VAL A 531 11.67 -24.74 14.47
CA VAL A 531 11.95 -25.48 15.71
C VAL A 531 13.34 -25.07 16.21
N VAL A 532 13.43 -24.70 17.49
CA VAL A 532 14.70 -24.37 18.15
C VAL A 532 14.97 -25.43 19.21
N GLU A 533 16.09 -26.13 19.07
CA GLU A 533 16.62 -27.08 20.05
C GLU A 533 17.67 -26.37 20.92
N ARG A 534 17.48 -26.38 22.25
CA ARG A 534 18.48 -25.90 23.23
C ARG A 534 18.99 -27.08 24.05
N GLN A 535 20.28 -27.07 24.37
CA GLN A 535 20.95 -28.12 25.15
C GLN A 535 20.71 -27.94 26.66
N PHE A 536 20.41 -26.73 27.11
CA PHE A 536 20.19 -26.41 28.51
C PHE A 536 18.79 -25.84 28.77
N ASP A 537 18.25 -26.11 29.95
CA ASP A 537 16.96 -25.57 30.40
C ASP A 537 17.13 -24.22 31.09
N TRP A 538 17.21 -23.16 30.28
CA TRP A 538 17.35 -21.79 30.75
C TRP A 538 16.10 -21.24 31.44
N ASP A 539 14.93 -21.80 31.14
CA ASP A 539 13.66 -21.34 31.74
C ASP A 539 13.54 -21.89 33.19
N ASP A 540 13.96 -23.14 33.44
CA ASP A 540 14.05 -23.75 34.78
C ASP A 540 15.22 -23.19 35.60
N TRP A 541 16.29 -22.74 34.94
CA TRP A 541 17.46 -22.14 35.60
C TRP A 541 17.23 -20.71 36.11
N ALA A 542 16.18 -20.03 35.65
CA ALA A 542 15.96 -18.61 35.92
C ALA A 542 16.01 -18.23 37.42
N ASP A 543 15.64 -19.17 38.30
CA ASP A 543 15.60 -18.99 39.76
C ASP A 543 16.65 -19.82 40.55
N SER A 544 17.65 -20.42 39.88
CA SER A 544 18.62 -21.35 40.50
C SER A 544 20.06 -20.85 40.47
N ASP A 545 20.80 -20.93 41.58
CA ASP A 545 22.23 -20.55 41.69
C ASP A 545 23.21 -21.64 41.21
N ALA A 546 22.70 -22.76 40.69
CA ALA A 546 23.51 -23.86 40.14
C ALA A 546 23.97 -23.56 38.69
N GLN A 547 24.72 -24.49 38.06
CA GLN A 547 24.89 -24.45 36.60
C GLN A 547 23.56 -24.76 35.90
N PRO A 548 23.30 -24.20 34.69
CA PRO A 548 22.08 -24.49 33.96
C PRO A 548 22.00 -26.00 33.66
N PRO A 549 20.87 -26.66 33.93
CA PRO A 549 20.77 -28.10 33.79
C PRO A 549 20.86 -28.52 32.33
N ALA A 550 21.72 -29.50 32.04
CA ALA A 550 21.93 -30.08 30.71
C ALA A 550 20.73 -30.96 30.32
N ARG A 551 19.62 -30.31 29.97
CA ARG A 551 18.36 -30.94 29.56
C ARG A 551 17.90 -30.33 28.24
N VAL A 552 17.89 -31.17 27.20
CA VAL A 552 17.43 -30.78 25.87
C VAL A 552 15.96 -30.37 25.93
N ASN A 553 15.65 -29.18 25.40
CA ASN A 553 14.29 -28.68 25.25
C ASN A 553 14.07 -28.11 23.85
N TYR A 554 12.81 -28.16 23.41
CA TYR A 554 12.40 -27.73 22.08
C TYR A 554 11.38 -26.60 22.19
N GLN A 555 11.58 -25.57 21.39
CA GLN A 555 10.68 -24.42 21.28
C GLN A 555 10.25 -24.26 19.83
N LEU A 556 8.94 -24.16 19.60
CA LEU A 556 8.40 -23.73 18.32
C LEU A 556 8.37 -22.22 18.29
N LEU A 557 9.05 -21.63 17.32
CA LEU A 557 8.88 -20.23 16.95
C LEU A 557 7.93 -20.16 15.76
N PHE A 558 6.93 -19.28 15.83
CA PHE A 558 5.96 -19.13 14.75
C PHE A 558 5.38 -17.72 14.72
N PRO A 559 4.96 -17.21 13.55
CA PRO A 559 4.34 -15.91 13.44
C PRO A 559 2.89 -15.95 13.95
N TYR A 560 2.50 -14.97 14.76
CA TYR A 560 1.12 -14.72 15.14
C TYR A 560 0.88 -13.20 15.15
N GLY A 561 0.03 -12.74 14.22
CA GLY A 561 -0.02 -11.32 13.86
C GLY A 561 1.36 -10.81 13.43
N ASN A 562 1.81 -9.73 14.07
CA ASN A 562 3.09 -9.05 13.81
C ASN A 562 4.17 -9.40 14.85
N ARG A 563 4.05 -10.55 15.52
CA ARG A 563 5.02 -11.04 16.51
C ARG A 563 5.45 -12.47 16.18
N ILE A 564 6.68 -12.81 16.54
CA ILE A 564 7.14 -14.20 16.60
C ILE A 564 6.84 -14.74 18.00
N CYS A 565 5.81 -15.57 18.10
CA CYS A 565 5.45 -16.27 19.32
C CYS A 565 6.35 -17.48 19.53
N ARG A 566 6.44 -17.93 20.79
CA ARG A 566 7.10 -19.17 21.17
C ARG A 566 6.12 -20.10 21.87
N ALA A 567 6.22 -21.39 21.61
CA ALA A 567 5.50 -22.43 22.37
C ALA A 567 6.44 -23.61 22.67
N PRO A 568 6.40 -24.17 23.89
CA PRO A 568 7.17 -25.37 24.20
C PRO A 568 6.65 -26.57 23.38
N LEU A 569 7.57 -27.43 22.95
CA LEU A 569 7.25 -28.68 22.26
C LEU A 569 7.66 -29.88 23.11
N SER A 570 6.83 -30.93 23.09
CA SER A 570 7.28 -32.27 23.50
C SER A 570 8.33 -32.80 22.51
N ARG A 571 9.13 -33.78 22.93
CA ARG A 571 10.16 -34.38 22.09
C ARG A 571 9.55 -35.01 20.82
N GLU A 572 8.40 -35.65 20.96
CA GLU A 572 7.67 -36.29 19.87
C GLU A 572 7.18 -35.25 18.85
N GLN A 573 6.63 -34.12 19.30
CA GLN A 573 6.20 -33.03 18.43
C GLN A 573 7.38 -32.34 17.73
N ALA A 574 8.51 -32.15 18.44
CA ALA A 574 9.69 -31.56 17.85
C ALA A 574 10.28 -32.43 16.75
N LEU A 575 10.45 -33.73 17.00
CA LEU A 575 10.92 -34.69 15.99
C LEU A 575 9.98 -34.76 14.78
N PHE A 576 8.66 -34.72 15.01
CA PHE A 576 7.67 -34.63 13.94
C PHE A 576 7.87 -33.38 13.08
N LEU A 577 8.01 -32.20 13.69
CA LEU A 577 8.16 -30.93 12.96
C LEU A 577 9.51 -30.79 12.26
N LEU A 578 10.58 -31.29 12.86
CA LEU A 578 11.91 -31.29 12.26
C LEU A 578 11.95 -32.07 10.94
N ALA A 579 11.11 -33.09 10.80
CA ALA A 579 10.97 -33.83 9.55
C ALA A 579 10.43 -32.99 8.38
N PHE A 580 9.77 -31.87 8.68
CA PHE A 580 9.18 -30.95 7.72
C PHE A 580 9.94 -29.61 7.60
N GLU A 581 11.16 -29.48 8.15
CA GLU A 581 12.00 -28.30 7.88
C GLU A 581 12.33 -28.13 6.40
N ARG A 582 12.17 -29.20 5.62
CA ARG A 582 12.21 -29.22 4.16
C ARG A 582 10.95 -29.90 3.63
N PRO A 583 10.55 -29.64 2.37
CA PRO A 583 9.48 -30.39 1.73
C PRO A 583 9.71 -31.90 1.87
N ALA A 584 8.74 -32.58 2.50
CA ALA A 584 8.77 -34.00 2.77
C ALA A 584 7.37 -34.61 2.62
N ARG A 585 7.29 -35.79 1.99
CA ARG A 585 6.03 -36.52 1.84
C ARG A 585 5.62 -37.21 3.11
N TRP A 586 4.32 -37.36 3.32
CA TRP A 586 3.78 -38.14 4.42
C TRP A 586 4.00 -39.65 4.19
N SER A 587 5.04 -40.25 4.77
CA SER A 587 5.31 -41.69 4.62
C SER A 587 5.40 -42.43 5.96
N SER A 588 5.06 -43.72 5.97
CA SER A 588 5.19 -44.58 7.17
C SER A 588 6.65 -44.74 7.62
N GLU A 589 7.62 -44.56 6.72
CA GLU A 589 9.05 -44.67 6.99
C GLU A 589 9.58 -43.49 7.82
N LEU A 590 9.04 -42.28 7.61
CA LEU A 590 9.33 -41.08 8.42
C LEU A 590 9.01 -41.28 9.91
N PHE A 591 8.06 -42.17 10.22
CA PHE A 591 7.57 -42.41 11.58
C PHE A 591 8.07 -43.72 12.19
N ALA A 592 8.87 -44.51 11.46
CA ALA A 592 9.38 -45.80 11.90
C ALA A 592 10.29 -45.69 13.16
N GLY A 593 10.89 -44.52 13.40
CA GLY A 593 11.70 -44.22 14.58
C GLY A 593 10.93 -43.68 15.80
N CYS A 594 9.64 -43.35 15.68
CA CYS A 594 8.85 -42.67 16.72
C CYS A 594 8.15 -43.61 17.73
N GLY A 595 8.45 -44.91 17.69
CA GLY A 595 8.24 -45.79 18.85
C GLY A 595 6.80 -46.10 19.28
N SER A 596 5.77 -45.96 18.43
CA SER A 596 4.52 -46.75 18.54
C SER A 596 3.60 -46.55 17.33
N THR A 597 2.90 -47.60 16.89
CA THR A 597 1.87 -47.57 15.85
C THR A 597 0.59 -46.82 16.23
N ARG A 598 0.45 -46.35 17.49
CA ARG A 598 -0.63 -45.44 17.92
C ARG A 598 -0.45 -44.00 17.42
N SER A 599 0.62 -43.72 16.69
CA SER A 599 1.07 -42.36 16.38
C SER A 599 0.56 -41.79 15.04
N PHE A 600 0.19 -42.61 14.06
CA PHE A 600 -0.03 -42.12 12.68
C PHE A 600 -1.27 -41.20 12.57
N ASP A 601 -2.42 -41.64 13.08
CA ASP A 601 -3.65 -40.83 13.09
C ASP A 601 -3.55 -39.62 14.03
N ALA A 602 -2.83 -39.76 15.15
CA ALA A 602 -2.59 -38.67 16.08
C ALA A 602 -1.72 -37.58 15.44
N PHE A 603 -0.68 -37.97 14.70
CA PHE A 603 0.14 -37.05 13.93
C PHE A 603 -0.63 -36.44 12.76
N ARG A 604 -1.50 -37.20 12.09
CA ARG A 604 -2.40 -36.65 11.05
C ARG A 604 -3.30 -35.56 11.62
N ASN A 605 -3.93 -35.80 12.77
CA ASN A 605 -4.75 -34.80 13.44
C ASN A 605 -3.92 -33.56 13.86
N LEU A 606 -2.69 -33.77 14.32
CA LEU A 606 -1.75 -32.68 14.61
C LEU A 606 -1.40 -31.88 13.35
N ALA A 607 -1.11 -32.55 12.23
CA ALA A 607 -0.82 -31.93 10.94
C ALA A 607 -2.00 -31.11 10.43
N VAL A 608 -3.22 -31.64 10.49
CA VAL A 608 -4.46 -30.93 10.16
C VAL A 608 -4.64 -29.70 11.05
N ALA A 609 -4.46 -29.84 12.37
CA ALA A 609 -4.59 -28.72 13.30
C ALA A 609 -3.53 -27.63 13.04
N MET A 610 -2.31 -28.03 12.70
CA MET A 610 -1.22 -27.13 12.36
C MET A 610 -1.41 -26.46 11.00
N TYR A 611 -1.92 -27.17 10.00
CA TYR A 611 -2.29 -26.63 8.70
C TYR A 611 -3.43 -25.61 8.84
N ARG A 612 -4.48 -25.91 9.61
CA ARG A 612 -5.56 -24.96 9.96
C ARG A 612 -5.03 -23.70 10.64
N ARG A 613 -3.95 -23.83 11.42
CA ARG A 613 -3.25 -22.72 12.09
C ARG A 613 -2.14 -22.10 11.24
N ARG A 614 -1.96 -22.55 9.99
CA ARG A 614 -0.95 -22.08 9.03
C ARG A 614 0.50 -22.23 9.53
N LEU A 615 0.74 -23.26 10.32
CA LEU A 615 2.07 -23.65 10.81
C LEU A 615 2.75 -24.67 9.89
N LEU A 616 1.96 -25.41 9.10
CA LEU A 616 2.41 -26.28 8.02
C LEU A 616 1.81 -25.79 6.70
N ALA A 617 2.58 -25.93 5.63
CA ALA A 617 2.18 -25.59 4.26
C ALA A 617 2.30 -26.82 3.35
N LEU A 618 1.49 -26.84 2.30
CA LEU A 618 1.54 -27.86 1.23
C LEU A 618 2.46 -27.36 0.11
N ASN A 619 3.41 -28.19 -0.30
CA ASN A 619 4.19 -27.95 -1.50
C ASN A 619 3.35 -28.40 -2.71
N ARG A 620 2.80 -27.45 -3.46
CA ARG A 620 1.95 -27.72 -4.62
C ARG A 620 2.81 -28.02 -5.84
N HIS A 621 3.48 -29.18 -5.86
CA HIS A 621 4.00 -29.73 -7.10
C HIS A 621 3.06 -30.80 -7.62
N ARG A 622 2.12 -30.40 -8.49
CA ARG A 622 1.65 -31.18 -9.64
C ARG A 622 1.03 -30.22 -10.67
N ASP A 623 1.61 -30.27 -11.86
CA ASP A 623 1.20 -29.70 -13.16
C ASP A 623 1.19 -28.18 -13.39
N LEU A 624 2.32 -27.52 -13.11
CA LEU A 624 2.59 -26.20 -13.71
C LEU A 624 2.75 -26.30 -15.25
N ALA A 625 3.14 -27.47 -15.78
CA ALA A 625 3.24 -27.70 -17.22
C ALA A 625 1.85 -27.78 -17.89
N ASP A 626 0.90 -28.54 -17.34
CA ASP A 626 -0.47 -28.60 -17.89
C ASP A 626 -1.31 -27.35 -17.57
N TYR A 627 -0.97 -26.62 -16.49
CA TYR A 627 -1.62 -25.35 -16.14
C TYR A 627 -1.16 -24.19 -17.03
N VAL A 628 0.11 -24.14 -17.44
CA VAL A 628 0.62 -23.10 -18.36
C VAL A 628 0.14 -23.35 -19.79
N GLU A 629 -0.03 -24.61 -20.22
CA GLU A 629 -0.65 -24.93 -21.52
C GLU A 629 -2.14 -24.56 -21.59
N SER A 630 -2.85 -24.51 -20.45
CA SER A 630 -4.28 -24.16 -20.40
C SER A 630 -4.56 -22.68 -20.10
N PHE A 631 -3.58 -21.91 -19.61
CA PHE A 631 -3.73 -20.47 -19.33
C PHE A 631 -3.31 -19.54 -20.49
N ALA A 632 -2.65 -20.07 -21.53
CA ALA A 632 -2.19 -19.29 -22.68
C ALA A 632 -3.29 -18.86 -23.67
N VAL A 633 -4.57 -19.17 -23.41
CA VAL A 633 -5.68 -18.88 -24.35
C VAL A 633 -6.56 -17.70 -23.95
N VAL A 634 -6.46 -17.14 -22.73
CA VAL A 634 -7.33 -16.01 -22.36
C VAL A 634 -6.59 -15.01 -21.48
N THR A 635 -5.81 -14.12 -22.08
CA THR A 635 -5.64 -12.72 -21.62
C THR A 635 -5.00 -11.86 -22.70
N SER A 636 -5.77 -11.54 -23.74
CA SER A 636 -5.72 -10.21 -24.33
C SER A 636 -7.04 -9.55 -24.00
N GLU A 637 -7.00 -8.53 -23.13
CA GLU A 637 -7.59 -7.22 -23.41
C GLU A 637 -7.61 -6.30 -22.18
N ARG A 638 -7.17 -5.06 -22.44
CA ARG A 638 -7.46 -3.80 -21.71
C ARG A 638 -6.67 -3.53 -20.43
N ASN A 639 -5.38 -3.20 -20.59
CA ASN A 639 -4.81 -1.94 -20.05
C ASN A 639 -3.37 -1.61 -20.52
N SER A 640 -3.00 -1.94 -21.76
CA SER A 640 -1.65 -1.68 -22.28
C SER A 640 -1.61 -0.84 -23.55
N TYR A 641 -2.70 -0.22 -24.02
CA TYR A 641 -2.78 0.35 -25.37
C TYR A 641 -1.69 1.39 -25.76
N GLN A 642 -1.13 2.15 -24.80
CA GLN A 642 -0.04 3.10 -25.11
C GLN A 642 1.35 2.45 -25.07
N THR A 643 1.63 1.62 -24.07
CA THR A 643 2.91 0.91 -23.92
C THR A 643 3.05 -0.22 -24.96
N TYR A 644 1.97 -0.97 -25.19
CA TYR A 644 1.89 -2.02 -26.21
C TYR A 644 1.99 -1.43 -27.62
N GLY A 645 1.24 -0.38 -27.94
CA GLY A 645 1.32 0.27 -29.26
C GLY A 645 2.71 0.85 -29.55
N HIS A 646 3.39 1.40 -28.53
CA HIS A 646 4.76 1.89 -28.65
C HIS A 646 5.75 0.76 -28.97
N TYR A 647 5.74 -0.32 -28.18
CA TYR A 647 6.66 -1.43 -28.40
C TYR A 647 6.31 -2.27 -29.64
N GLU A 648 5.03 -2.40 -29.99
CA GLU A 648 4.58 -3.00 -31.25
C GLU A 648 5.14 -2.23 -32.45
N ALA A 649 5.01 -0.91 -32.45
CA ALA A 649 5.55 -0.07 -33.51
C ALA A 649 7.09 -0.22 -33.61
N LEU A 650 7.78 -0.33 -32.48
CA LEU A 650 9.23 -0.56 -32.44
C LEU A 650 9.62 -1.97 -32.92
N VAL A 651 8.88 -3.01 -32.56
CA VAL A 651 9.09 -4.39 -33.03
C VAL A 651 8.86 -4.46 -34.54
N ARG A 652 7.75 -3.92 -35.05
CA ARG A 652 7.47 -3.84 -36.50
C ARG A 652 8.54 -3.04 -37.25
N LYS A 653 9.00 -1.92 -36.68
CA LYS A 653 10.06 -1.09 -37.25
C LYS A 653 11.39 -1.83 -37.31
N ASN A 654 11.77 -2.54 -36.25
CA ASN A 654 13.02 -3.30 -36.19
C ASN A 654 12.98 -4.51 -37.12
N ALA A 655 11.90 -5.30 -37.11
CA ALA A 655 11.73 -6.43 -38.01
C ALA A 655 11.69 -5.99 -39.48
N GLY A 656 10.94 -4.93 -39.81
CA GLY A 656 10.91 -4.37 -41.16
C GLY A 656 12.24 -3.78 -41.61
N ARG A 657 13.07 -3.28 -40.69
CA ARG A 657 14.44 -2.84 -40.98
C ARG A 657 15.36 -4.04 -41.24
N ILE A 658 15.32 -5.07 -40.40
CA ILE A 658 16.08 -6.32 -40.62
C ILE A 658 15.71 -6.93 -41.98
N HIS A 659 14.42 -6.99 -42.31
CA HIS A 659 13.96 -7.52 -43.58
C HIS A 659 14.46 -6.69 -44.78
N ARG A 660 14.28 -5.37 -44.77
CA ARG A 660 14.78 -4.49 -45.86
C ARG A 660 16.29 -4.53 -46.02
N ASP A 661 17.02 -4.46 -44.91
CA ASP A 661 18.49 -4.42 -44.91
C ASP A 661 19.07 -5.78 -45.38
N LEU A 662 18.32 -6.89 -45.24
CA LEU A 662 18.71 -8.23 -45.71
C LEU A 662 18.15 -8.62 -47.10
N GLU A 663 17.10 -7.95 -47.61
CA GLU A 663 16.56 -8.15 -48.97
C GLU A 663 17.30 -7.35 -50.04
N LEU A 664 17.88 -6.19 -49.68
CA LEU A 664 18.60 -5.33 -50.63
C LEU A 664 19.98 -5.89 -51.06
N ASP A 665 20.35 -7.10 -50.62
CA ASP A 665 21.67 -7.72 -50.76
C ASP A 665 22.81 -6.74 -50.45
N ASP A 666 22.53 -5.83 -49.50
CA ASP A 666 23.40 -4.72 -49.15
C ASP A 666 24.56 -5.30 -48.33
N ARG A 667 25.65 -5.63 -49.04
CA ARG A 667 26.91 -6.16 -48.48
C ARG A 667 27.57 -5.25 -47.43
N THR A 668 26.94 -4.13 -47.07
CA THR A 668 27.40 -3.20 -46.05
C THR A 668 26.84 -3.44 -44.65
N LEU A 669 25.83 -4.31 -44.47
CA LEU A 669 25.35 -4.65 -43.13
C LEU A 669 26.42 -5.47 -42.39
N SER A 670 27.14 -4.85 -41.46
CA SER A 670 28.17 -5.55 -40.67
C SER A 670 27.52 -6.52 -39.67
N HIS A 671 28.24 -7.60 -39.34
CA HIS A 671 27.85 -8.58 -38.30
C HIS A 671 27.34 -7.90 -37.02
N PHE A 672 28.05 -6.85 -36.59
CA PHE A 672 27.73 -6.07 -35.41
C PHE A 672 26.40 -5.29 -35.53
N GLN A 673 26.09 -4.76 -36.71
CA GLN A 673 24.82 -4.04 -36.92
C GLN A 673 23.63 -5.00 -36.91
N LEU A 674 23.78 -6.19 -37.49
CA LEU A 674 22.73 -7.21 -37.48
C LEU A 674 22.46 -7.72 -36.06
N GLU A 675 23.51 -8.06 -35.30
CA GLU A 675 23.38 -8.47 -33.90
C GLU A 675 22.69 -7.40 -33.05
N ARG A 676 23.08 -6.14 -33.22
CA ARG A 676 22.45 -5.03 -32.50
C ARG A 676 20.97 -4.90 -32.84
N LEU A 677 20.58 -5.06 -34.10
CA LEU A 677 19.17 -4.99 -34.52
C LEU A 677 18.35 -6.15 -33.94
N VAL A 678 18.89 -7.37 -33.94
CA VAL A 678 18.22 -8.54 -33.35
C VAL A 678 18.16 -8.45 -31.82
N LEU A 679 19.18 -7.91 -31.15
CA LEU A 679 19.13 -7.63 -29.70
C LEU A 679 18.08 -6.56 -29.35
N GLN A 680 17.98 -5.49 -30.14
CA GLN A 680 16.95 -4.47 -29.95
C GLN A 680 15.55 -5.03 -30.21
N LEU A 681 15.40 -5.91 -31.20
CA LEU A 681 14.15 -6.63 -31.46
C LEU A 681 13.79 -7.55 -30.29
N THR A 682 14.76 -8.33 -29.79
CA THR A 682 14.63 -9.23 -28.62
C THR A 682 14.15 -8.46 -27.39
N GLU A 683 14.77 -7.32 -27.11
CA GLU A 683 14.41 -6.49 -25.95
C GLU A 683 13.00 -5.90 -26.09
N ASN A 684 12.62 -5.46 -27.29
CA ASN A 684 11.27 -4.95 -27.54
C ASN A 684 10.23 -6.08 -27.48
N LEU A 685 10.57 -7.29 -27.92
CA LEU A 685 9.71 -8.48 -27.76
C LEU A 685 9.53 -8.86 -26.29
N ARG A 686 10.57 -8.73 -25.45
CA ARG A 686 10.44 -8.94 -23.99
C ARG A 686 9.51 -7.91 -23.36
N LYS A 687 9.61 -6.65 -23.77
CA LYS A 687 8.73 -5.56 -23.31
C LYS A 687 7.28 -5.69 -23.81
N LEU A 688 7.04 -6.45 -24.88
CA LEU A 688 5.72 -6.87 -25.33
C LEU A 688 5.25 -8.19 -24.69
N HIS A 689 6.06 -8.80 -23.83
CA HIS A 689 5.87 -10.17 -23.35
C HIS A 689 5.76 -11.22 -24.46
N ALA A 690 6.20 -10.90 -25.69
CA ALA A 690 6.16 -11.78 -26.85
C ALA A 690 7.45 -12.59 -27.07
N PHE A 691 8.50 -12.34 -26.27
CA PHE A 691 9.82 -12.97 -26.46
C PHE A 691 9.77 -14.50 -26.47
N HIS A 692 8.96 -15.11 -25.61
CA HIS A 692 8.86 -16.56 -25.48
C HIS A 692 8.42 -17.25 -26.79
N PHE A 693 7.63 -16.58 -27.64
CA PHE A 693 7.26 -17.10 -28.96
C PHE A 693 8.43 -17.15 -29.96
N PHE A 694 9.46 -16.33 -29.75
CA PHE A 694 10.61 -16.20 -30.64
C PHE A 694 11.92 -16.71 -30.01
N GLU A 695 11.88 -17.15 -28.75
CA GLU A 695 13.04 -17.59 -27.99
C GLU A 695 13.84 -18.68 -28.73
N PRO A 696 13.22 -19.74 -29.29
CA PRO A 696 13.97 -20.74 -30.06
C PRO A 696 14.69 -20.18 -31.29
N LEU A 697 14.07 -19.21 -31.97
CA LEU A 697 14.64 -18.57 -33.16
C LEU A 697 15.77 -17.60 -32.79
N ILE A 698 15.61 -16.87 -31.69
CA ILE A 698 16.60 -15.93 -31.17
C ILE A 698 17.81 -16.70 -30.63
N ASP A 699 17.60 -17.81 -29.93
CA ASP A 699 18.67 -18.69 -29.45
C ASP A 699 19.40 -19.33 -30.62
N ALA A 700 18.68 -19.77 -31.66
CA ALA A 700 19.29 -20.26 -32.89
C ALA A 700 20.12 -19.18 -33.62
N PHE A 701 19.65 -17.93 -33.62
CA PHE A 701 20.43 -16.79 -34.13
C PHE A 701 21.70 -16.53 -33.30
N GLN A 702 21.60 -16.59 -31.97
CA GLN A 702 22.75 -16.38 -31.08
C GLN A 702 23.77 -17.53 -31.15
N ALA A 703 23.30 -18.76 -31.36
CA ALA A 703 24.14 -19.95 -31.49
C ALA A 703 24.82 -20.08 -32.86
N ALA A 704 24.37 -19.35 -33.87
CA ALA A 704 24.97 -19.39 -35.20
C ALA A 704 26.40 -18.83 -35.17
N GLY A 705 27.37 -19.63 -35.65
CA GLY A 705 28.80 -19.28 -35.58
C GLY A 705 29.30 -18.40 -36.72
N ASP A 706 28.61 -18.38 -37.86
CA ASP A 706 28.98 -17.63 -39.05
C ASP A 706 27.90 -16.60 -39.45
N PHE A 707 28.33 -15.57 -40.19
CA PHE A 707 27.46 -14.44 -40.53
C PHE A 707 26.34 -14.79 -41.51
N GLU A 708 26.55 -15.77 -42.39
CA GLU A 708 25.57 -16.17 -43.40
C GLU A 708 24.39 -16.88 -42.73
N THR A 709 24.68 -17.82 -41.82
CA THR A 709 23.67 -18.46 -40.97
C THR A 709 22.95 -17.45 -40.07
N LYS A 710 23.64 -16.45 -39.51
CA LYS A 710 22.99 -15.37 -38.75
C LYS A 710 22.04 -14.54 -39.61
N CYS A 711 22.40 -14.23 -40.85
CA CYS A 711 21.51 -13.54 -41.79
C CYS A 711 20.26 -14.36 -42.09
N GLU A 712 20.39 -15.68 -42.31
CA GLU A 712 19.24 -16.57 -42.52
C GLU A 712 18.30 -16.60 -41.30
N ARG A 713 18.85 -16.77 -40.09
CA ARG A 713 18.06 -16.78 -38.85
C ARG A 713 17.42 -15.42 -38.56
N ALA A 714 18.09 -14.31 -38.87
CA ALA A 714 17.49 -12.99 -38.74
C ALA A 714 16.35 -12.74 -39.74
N ARG A 715 16.44 -13.27 -40.97
CA ARG A 715 15.31 -13.24 -41.93
C ARG A 715 14.12 -14.06 -41.41
N GLU A 716 14.39 -15.23 -40.85
CA GLU A 716 13.38 -16.09 -40.24
C GLU A 716 12.66 -15.37 -39.08
N ILE A 717 13.41 -14.80 -38.14
CA ILE A 717 12.86 -13.98 -37.04
C ILE A 717 12.02 -12.83 -37.59
N ALA A 718 12.55 -12.05 -38.54
CA ALA A 718 11.84 -10.89 -39.09
C ALA A 718 10.56 -11.28 -39.86
N ALA A 719 10.56 -12.41 -40.57
CA ALA A 719 9.40 -12.93 -41.28
C ALA A 719 8.32 -13.41 -40.30
N TRP A 720 8.70 -14.17 -39.28
CA TRP A 720 7.78 -14.65 -38.23
C TRP A 720 7.15 -13.50 -37.45
N VAL A 721 7.95 -12.48 -37.11
CA VAL A 721 7.45 -11.24 -36.48
C VAL A 721 6.53 -10.47 -37.42
N GLY A 722 6.88 -10.33 -38.71
CA GLY A 722 6.14 -9.51 -39.67
C GLY A 722 4.85 -10.11 -40.23
N TYR A 723 4.79 -11.44 -40.40
CA TYR A 723 3.67 -12.15 -41.02
C TYR A 723 2.84 -12.98 -40.03
N GLY A 724 3.45 -13.62 -39.04
CA GLY A 724 2.78 -14.53 -38.12
C GLY A 724 2.11 -13.83 -36.95
N PHE A 725 2.87 -13.02 -36.22
CA PHE A 725 2.44 -12.49 -34.91
C PHE A 725 1.42 -11.33 -35.00
N PHE A 726 1.39 -10.60 -36.10
CA PHE A 726 0.67 -9.32 -36.19
C PHE A 726 -0.42 -9.24 -37.28
N LYS A 727 -0.55 -10.25 -38.14
CA LYS A 727 -1.48 -10.23 -39.28
C LYS A 727 -2.50 -11.37 -39.29
N ASN A 728 -2.27 -12.48 -38.58
CA ASN A 728 -3.18 -13.62 -38.62
C ASN A 728 -2.99 -14.53 -37.39
N GLU A 729 -3.71 -14.24 -36.30
CA GLU A 729 -3.68 -15.03 -35.06
C GLU A 729 -4.02 -16.52 -35.32
N ASP A 730 -4.97 -16.79 -36.23
CA ASP A 730 -5.37 -18.15 -36.61
C ASP A 730 -4.27 -18.95 -37.34
N TYR A 731 -3.34 -18.26 -38.01
CA TYR A 731 -2.20 -18.92 -38.66
C TYR A 731 -1.09 -19.26 -37.67
N PHE A 732 -0.93 -18.44 -36.62
CA PHE A 732 0.07 -18.62 -35.58
C PHE A 732 -0.25 -19.81 -34.66
N VAL A 733 -1.53 -19.99 -34.33
CA VAL A 733 -2.02 -21.07 -33.46
C VAL A 733 -2.06 -22.44 -34.16
N SER A 734 -2.11 -22.47 -35.51
CA SER A 734 -2.22 -23.73 -36.27
C SER A 734 -0.89 -24.32 -36.75
N HIS A 735 0.22 -23.59 -36.62
CA HIS A 735 1.56 -24.03 -37.06
C HIS A 735 2.60 -24.15 -35.93
N PHE A 736 2.25 -23.71 -34.71
CA PHE A 736 2.89 -24.12 -33.47
C PHE A 736 2.13 -25.32 -32.89
#